data_AF-A0AAP2UU88-F1
#
_entry.id   AF-A0AAP2UU88-F1
#
_cell.length_a   1.000
_cell.length_b   1.000
_cell.length_c   1.000
_cell.angle_alpha   90.00
_cell.angle_beta   90.00
_cell.angle_gamma   90.00
#
_symmetry.space_group_name_H-M   'P 1'
#
loop_
_entity.id
_entity.type
_entity.pdbx_description
1 polymer ?
#
loop_
_entity_poly.entity_id
_entity_poly.type
_entity_poly.pdbx_seq_one_letter_code
_entity_poly.pdbx_strand_id
1 'polypeptide(L)'
;MEVVWIVLGIVVLAATLLDVFLSVLNYDEAGLFVHRVVRWEWVLIRAGTRRIRRRWRPVVLRQVTGLLIVSSILWWVTGIILGFSFIYYGAMLAGDLQISTGVPQDYWGALYLSVGQFSTVGVDNISPGGPILDLLTVSEAMADVLLLSFIIAFLSNIYGVVQSLRALSSNFFHAGHGVVAPVDTLAPFFPDGQARGLDSQLGAIADSLAAYSDGLSQNPVAYYFQSGRDQFSLPFSLYMTSGVIGALRWGLPTGSDPAKEPGLARLTEQFYDLRAALLRMLGRVAPQNPEPVSAEDFAAAMAVLQRGGRAAKLDPWVVRFFTVQQRIGALVAPGAGAAPTDAGPAAAAPGAAAQRSADPGTADAYRRYVQWLPFEVQSQWLLALISRDLDYQPVYRGTAATPDGIPLDDATPAELFAASDVGARVPILGAPVEGDPGRRPSRLTRWLRRRHLFIDPGWARLIDALRTLAAVALALAVVIPLSQVLGPGDQSGAVFAAMVALFTTPAAAAQAAPAARTVRALVSIIPVSLAVVLGALLSADQPVIVVSMALAAGLAVWLRRFGPRVGAMGQLFFLIFYFSLLVHLSSQDILFSLLAAIVGLAASWLVQAIPGAPPARQVHAGIAAVYERIEDLLDTLVDLVSSGRPDRRLVRELRSARTALEHTVDDINGPLERMSGDQMNPMRVRVLRMRIFDVQLAAENLLTLLPVVPSIAITVDERARLAGDLVATSAEISAFRGSAAPPERSRKDLELPPGLTSDVRRVLFSIMQLRYAVERLRRLQLADDKALESLPEAAADTDPGPGAAQKSGAAAHPAPPPQRTGALRPTDRQAAQATAATGIALLLGSLVSSTHQYWAAMPAFQTISGSDGETRVKSIQRIVATVAASGIAFGLAIVAGHDPLWAYPLLIVSVFFVAFTRSISPAAMVFWITLGLATMYDVMGTLSVETVQARMLETFVGGVVAIVISALLLPTRTGSQVAAGMTSTVGRARALMSDLLAARRGEQALTPQQVAERERELAGQLRSLEMRAAPLRRDPGSLRTDGIEAQLTALWSVLDYERRLGRSLVRLPRADSPADTAQWSRLAQMSDDNFAALQEVLRGALPSRLHPLADLALNPGTGEGPAADALIQLTRLNQSVLALIESIRPGTVDPPDGTTAQVPADIGRRRRASR
;
A
#
# COMPACT_ATOMS: atom_id res chain seq x y z
N MET A 1 43.95 0.92 -44.13
CA MET A 1 43.06 1.09 -42.96
C MET A 1 42.28 2.40 -43.07
N GLU A 2 42.86 3.46 -43.65
CA GLU A 2 42.20 4.76 -43.88
C GLU A 2 40.87 4.68 -44.66
N VAL A 3 40.84 3.98 -45.80
CA VAL A 3 39.66 3.88 -46.67
C VAL A 3 38.44 3.32 -45.94
N VAL A 4 38.65 2.42 -44.96
CA VAL A 4 37.56 1.81 -44.19
C VAL A 4 36.83 2.87 -43.36
N TRP A 5 37.56 3.79 -42.74
CA TRP A 5 36.98 4.87 -41.94
C TRP A 5 36.24 5.90 -42.79
N ILE A 6 36.78 6.24 -43.96
CA ILE A 6 36.11 7.13 -44.92
C ILE A 6 34.80 6.51 -45.41
N VAL A 7 34.82 5.25 -45.83
CA VAL A 7 33.62 4.53 -46.28
C VAL A 7 32.60 4.42 -45.15
N LEU A 8 33.04 4.11 -43.92
CA LEU A 8 32.15 4.06 -42.75
C LEU A 8 31.50 5.42 -42.49
N GLY A 9 32.28 6.51 -42.54
CA GLY A 9 31.78 7.87 -42.36
C GLY A 9 30.75 8.26 -43.42
N ILE A 10 31.00 7.95 -44.70
CA ILE A 10 30.04 8.18 -45.80
C ILE A 10 28.75 7.39 -45.57
N VAL A 11 28.83 6.12 -45.16
CA VAL A 11 27.65 5.29 -44.89
C VAL A 11 26.83 5.86 -43.73
N VAL A 12 27.49 6.25 -42.63
CA VAL A 12 26.83 6.88 -41.46
C VAL A 12 26.16 8.20 -41.86
N LEU A 13 26.86 9.02 -42.64
CA LEU A 13 26.35 10.32 -43.09
C LEU A 13 25.16 10.16 -44.04
N ALA A 14 25.26 9.28 -45.04
CA ALA A 14 24.17 8.99 -45.97
C ALA A 14 22.94 8.42 -45.24
N ALA A 15 23.14 7.50 -44.30
CA ALA A 15 22.05 6.95 -43.49
C ALA A 15 21.37 8.03 -42.62
N THR A 16 22.16 8.93 -42.03
CA THR A 16 21.64 10.02 -41.18
C THR A 16 20.88 11.05 -42.00
N LEU A 17 21.43 11.51 -43.13
CA LEU A 17 20.75 12.47 -44.01
C LEU A 17 19.46 11.88 -44.60
N LEU A 18 19.47 10.60 -44.99
CA LEU A 18 18.27 9.92 -45.46
C LEU A 18 17.21 9.81 -44.35
N ASP A 19 17.62 9.51 -43.12
CA ASP A 19 16.71 9.46 -41.97
C ASP A 19 16.09 10.85 -41.66
N VAL A 20 16.88 11.93 -41.71
CA VAL A 20 16.39 13.31 -41.57
C VAL A 20 15.41 13.66 -42.68
N PHE A 21 15.79 13.38 -43.93
CA PHE A 21 14.93 13.64 -45.10
C PHE A 21 13.58 12.93 -44.98
N LEU A 22 13.59 11.63 -44.66
CA LEU A 22 12.37 10.86 -44.48
C LEU A 22 11.55 11.33 -43.28
N SER A 23 12.19 11.72 -42.19
CA SER A 23 11.48 12.14 -40.97
C SER A 23 10.86 13.53 -41.06
N VAL A 24 11.39 14.43 -41.91
CA VAL A 24 10.96 15.84 -41.97
C VAL A 24 10.18 16.18 -43.23
N LEU A 25 10.56 15.61 -44.37
CA LEU A 25 10.03 15.99 -45.69
C LEU A 25 9.09 14.96 -46.31
N ASN A 26 9.14 13.70 -45.87
CA ASN A 26 8.25 12.67 -46.41
C ASN A 26 6.91 12.66 -45.66
N TYR A 27 5.81 12.57 -46.41
CA TYR A 27 4.44 12.63 -45.88
C TYR A 27 3.95 11.27 -45.38
N ASP A 28 4.35 10.16 -46.02
CA ASP A 28 3.76 8.83 -45.77
C ASP A 28 4.74 7.79 -45.20
N GLU A 29 6.06 8.04 -45.27
CA GLU A 29 7.05 7.07 -44.78
C GLU A 29 7.65 7.49 -43.44
N ALA A 30 7.69 6.54 -42.49
CA ALA A 30 8.39 6.75 -41.24
C ALA A 30 9.92 6.78 -41.47
N GLY A 31 10.62 7.66 -40.75
CA GLY A 31 12.09 7.67 -40.72
C GLY A 31 12.69 6.29 -40.43
N LEU A 32 13.85 6.00 -41.04
CA LEU A 32 14.55 4.71 -40.98
C LEU A 32 14.86 4.27 -39.54
N PHE A 33 15.34 5.20 -38.71
CA PHE A 33 15.89 4.92 -37.40
C PHE A 33 15.17 5.68 -36.28
N VAL A 34 14.88 6.98 -36.46
CA VAL A 34 14.31 7.82 -35.38
C VAL A 34 13.04 7.24 -34.79
N HIS A 35 12.13 6.70 -35.61
CA HIS A 35 10.88 6.13 -35.10
C HIS A 35 11.12 4.91 -34.21
N ARG A 36 12.12 4.07 -34.56
CA ARG A 36 12.51 2.91 -33.74
C ARG A 36 13.12 3.38 -32.43
N VAL A 37 14.04 4.35 -32.47
CA VAL A 37 14.68 4.93 -31.28
C VAL A 37 13.62 5.51 -30.33
N VAL A 38 12.70 6.33 -30.84
CA VAL A 38 11.59 6.92 -30.09
C VAL A 38 10.71 5.85 -29.44
N ARG A 39 10.36 4.78 -30.18
CA ARG A 39 9.57 3.67 -29.64
C ARG A 39 10.31 2.92 -28.53
N TRP A 40 11.61 2.66 -28.71
CA TRP A 40 12.45 2.03 -27.69
C TRP A 40 12.54 2.90 -26.44
N GLU A 41 12.77 4.19 -26.61
CA GLU A 41 12.83 5.18 -25.53
C GLU A 41 11.49 5.26 -24.79
N TRP A 42 10.36 5.32 -25.51
CA TRP A 42 9.03 5.24 -24.90
C TRP A 42 8.84 3.96 -24.07
N VAL A 43 9.26 2.80 -24.57
CA VAL A 43 9.16 1.54 -23.82
C VAL A 43 9.96 1.60 -22.52
N LEU A 44 11.16 2.19 -22.54
CA LEU A 44 12.02 2.38 -21.38
C LEU A 44 11.42 3.39 -20.39
N ILE A 45 10.99 4.56 -20.86
CA ILE A 45 10.34 5.58 -20.03
C ILE A 45 9.06 5.03 -19.42
N ARG A 46 8.25 4.30 -20.20
CA ARG A 46 7.03 3.63 -19.71
C ARG A 46 7.35 2.57 -18.65
N ALA A 47 8.40 1.78 -18.83
CA ALA A 47 8.84 0.82 -17.81
C ALA A 47 9.29 1.50 -16.51
N GLY A 48 9.90 2.69 -16.61
CA GLY A 48 10.29 3.53 -15.48
C GLY A 48 9.11 4.20 -14.78
N THR A 49 8.27 4.91 -15.54
CA THR A 49 7.09 5.65 -15.05
C THR A 49 6.05 4.75 -14.40
N ARG A 50 5.93 3.49 -14.83
CA ARG A 50 5.11 2.47 -14.15
C ARG A 50 5.54 2.18 -12.70
N ARG A 51 6.78 2.53 -12.33
CA ARG A 51 7.30 2.36 -10.96
C ARG A 51 7.10 3.61 -10.10
N ILE A 52 6.63 4.70 -10.70
CA ILE A 52 6.48 6.00 -10.03
C ILE A 52 5.05 6.14 -9.51
N ARG A 53 4.90 6.60 -8.26
CA ARG A 53 3.58 6.90 -7.66
C ARG A 53 2.78 7.84 -8.56
N ARG A 54 1.50 7.59 -8.72
CA ARG A 54 0.61 8.32 -9.65
C ARG A 54 0.64 9.82 -9.51
N ARG A 55 0.81 10.37 -8.30
CA ARG A 55 0.92 11.83 -8.07
C ARG A 55 2.03 12.51 -8.87
N TRP A 56 3.13 11.81 -9.15
CA TRP A 56 4.28 12.34 -9.90
C TRP A 56 4.28 11.93 -11.36
N ARG A 57 3.56 10.86 -11.69
CA ARG A 57 3.56 10.28 -13.03
C ARG A 57 3.08 11.26 -14.11
N PRO A 58 2.02 12.07 -13.95
CA PRO A 58 1.66 13.10 -14.93
C PRO A 58 2.76 14.13 -15.14
N VAL A 59 3.54 14.47 -14.10
CA VAL A 59 4.65 15.42 -14.22
C VAL A 59 5.79 14.83 -15.04
N VAL A 60 6.11 13.55 -14.83
CA VAL A 60 7.15 12.85 -15.60
C VAL A 60 6.68 12.58 -17.03
N LEU A 61 5.45 12.14 -17.22
CA LEU A 61 4.87 11.88 -18.54
C LEU A 61 4.80 13.16 -19.38
N ARG A 62 4.55 14.33 -18.78
CA ARG A 62 4.61 15.63 -19.48
C ARG A 62 5.96 15.94 -20.13
N GLN A 63 7.05 15.37 -19.60
CA GLN A 63 8.39 15.57 -20.15
C GLN A 63 8.72 14.61 -21.29
N VAL A 64 7.92 13.56 -21.50
CA VAL A 64 8.18 12.52 -22.52
C VAL A 64 8.34 13.14 -23.90
N THR A 65 7.39 13.96 -24.34
CA THR A 65 7.44 14.57 -25.66
C THR A 65 8.71 15.40 -25.85
N GLY A 66 9.08 16.21 -24.86
CA GLY A 66 10.31 17.01 -24.91
C GLY A 66 11.56 16.14 -24.98
N LEU A 67 11.62 15.06 -24.19
CA LEU A 67 12.75 14.13 -24.18
C LEU A 67 12.89 13.41 -25.53
N LEU A 68 11.78 12.93 -26.10
CA LEU A 68 11.77 12.27 -27.41
C LEU A 68 12.22 13.20 -28.54
N ILE A 69 11.80 14.47 -28.50
CA ILE A 69 12.23 15.50 -29.46
C ILE A 69 13.74 15.74 -29.33
N VAL A 70 14.23 15.98 -28.12
CA VAL A 70 15.66 16.24 -27.87
C VAL A 70 16.50 15.02 -28.28
N SER A 71 16.05 13.81 -27.97
CA SER A 71 16.69 12.55 -28.36
C SER A 71 16.77 12.40 -29.88
N SER A 72 15.69 12.73 -30.60
CA SER A 72 15.66 12.70 -32.07
C SER A 72 16.63 13.71 -32.69
N ILE A 73 16.67 14.94 -32.16
CA ILE A 73 17.62 15.98 -32.63
C ILE A 73 19.06 15.56 -32.35
N LEU A 74 19.35 15.07 -31.14
CA LEU A 74 20.68 14.59 -30.76
C LEU A 74 21.13 13.41 -31.62
N TRP A 75 20.20 12.52 -32.02
CA TRP A 75 20.50 11.42 -32.93
C TRP A 75 21.03 11.94 -34.28
N TRP A 76 20.36 12.93 -34.87
CA TRP A 76 20.80 13.51 -36.14
C TRP A 76 22.10 14.30 -36.03
N VAL A 77 22.23 15.15 -35.00
CA VAL A 77 23.46 15.92 -34.74
C VAL A 77 24.65 14.99 -34.53
N THR A 78 24.48 13.96 -33.70
CA THR A 78 25.55 12.98 -33.45
C THR A 78 25.88 12.18 -34.71
N GLY A 79 24.89 11.78 -35.50
CA GLY A 79 25.11 11.05 -36.75
C GLY A 79 25.91 11.86 -37.78
N ILE A 80 25.63 13.16 -37.92
CA ILE A 80 26.39 14.06 -38.81
C ILE A 80 27.81 14.26 -38.30
N ILE A 81 27.97 14.62 -37.02
CA ILE A 81 29.30 14.82 -36.42
C ILE A 81 30.14 13.54 -36.53
N LEU A 82 29.59 12.37 -36.19
CA LEU A 82 30.31 11.10 -36.30
C LEU A 82 30.64 10.74 -37.76
N GLY A 83 29.71 10.98 -38.69
CA GLY A 83 29.93 10.75 -40.11
C GLY A 83 31.14 11.51 -40.63
N PHE A 84 31.19 12.83 -40.40
CA PHE A 84 32.34 13.66 -40.77
C PHE A 84 33.60 13.34 -39.97
N SER A 85 33.49 13.07 -38.67
CA SER A 85 34.62 12.66 -37.83
C SER A 85 35.33 11.41 -38.35
N PHE A 86 34.59 10.41 -38.84
CA PHE A 86 35.19 9.21 -39.44
C PHE A 86 35.86 9.50 -40.80
N ILE A 87 35.30 10.39 -41.60
CA ILE A 87 35.92 10.83 -42.87
C ILE A 87 37.22 11.58 -42.57
N TYR A 88 37.20 12.53 -41.63
CA TYR A 88 38.38 13.28 -41.21
C TYR A 88 39.42 12.39 -40.57
N TYR A 89 39.04 11.41 -39.75
CA TYR A 89 39.99 10.47 -39.16
C TYR A 89 40.71 9.63 -40.23
N GLY A 90 39.98 9.19 -41.25
CA GLY A 90 40.58 8.52 -42.40
C GLY A 90 41.56 9.42 -43.17
N ALA A 91 41.20 10.70 -43.40
CA ALA A 91 42.07 11.68 -44.04
C ALA A 91 43.31 12.04 -43.18
N MET A 92 43.15 12.07 -41.86
CA MET A 92 44.23 12.35 -40.90
C MET A 92 45.27 11.22 -40.90
N LEU A 93 44.80 9.97 -40.98
CA LEU A 93 45.67 8.79 -41.12
C LEU A 93 46.39 8.77 -42.48
N ALA A 94 45.78 9.31 -43.54
CA ALA A 94 46.38 9.40 -44.87
C ALA A 94 47.44 10.51 -44.99
N GLY A 95 47.49 11.43 -44.01
CA GLY A 95 48.41 12.57 -43.99
C GLY A 95 47.91 13.79 -44.79
N ASP A 96 46.63 13.83 -45.15
CA ASP A 96 46.06 14.88 -46.00
C ASP A 96 45.63 16.15 -45.21
N LEU A 97 45.85 16.21 -43.88
CA LEU A 97 45.50 17.34 -43.01
C LEU A 97 46.76 18.02 -42.43
N GLN A 98 46.78 19.36 -42.42
CA GLN A 98 47.83 20.16 -41.78
C GLN A 98 47.46 20.44 -40.32
N ILE A 99 48.31 20.05 -39.38
CA ILE A 99 47.99 20.04 -37.95
C ILE A 99 49.04 20.82 -37.17
N SER A 100 48.60 21.78 -36.36
CA SER A 100 49.46 22.60 -35.49
C SER A 100 50.10 21.77 -34.36
N THR A 101 51.27 22.19 -33.88
CA THR A 101 52.03 21.48 -32.84
C THR A 101 51.24 21.37 -31.53
N GLY A 102 50.96 20.13 -31.07
CA GLY A 102 50.29 19.85 -29.80
C GLY A 102 48.88 19.23 -29.92
N VAL A 103 48.35 19.06 -31.12
CA VAL A 103 47.07 18.37 -31.36
C VAL A 103 47.31 16.89 -31.70
N PRO A 104 46.67 15.93 -30.99
CA PRO A 104 46.84 14.51 -31.26
C PRO A 104 46.26 14.11 -32.64
N GLN A 105 47.00 13.27 -33.37
CA GLN A 105 46.59 12.69 -34.66
C GLN A 105 45.75 11.43 -34.47
N ASP A 106 44.67 11.54 -33.72
CA ASP A 106 43.79 10.44 -33.37
C ASP A 106 42.33 10.77 -33.69
N TYR A 107 41.44 9.82 -33.40
CA TYR A 107 40.00 10.00 -33.58
C TYR A 107 39.47 11.23 -32.81
N TRP A 108 40.06 11.58 -31.67
CA TRP A 108 39.63 12.73 -30.89
C TRP A 108 39.98 14.05 -31.56
N GLY A 109 41.12 14.13 -32.26
CA GLY A 109 41.47 15.26 -33.13
C GLY A 109 40.48 15.45 -34.28
N ALA A 110 40.07 14.36 -34.94
CA ALA A 110 39.07 14.39 -36.01
C ALA A 110 37.66 14.75 -35.49
N LEU A 111 37.29 14.26 -34.31
CA LEU A 111 36.04 14.63 -33.63
C LEU A 111 36.04 16.12 -33.25
N TYR A 112 37.16 16.63 -32.74
CA TYR A 112 37.32 18.04 -32.41
C TYR A 112 37.14 18.94 -33.64
N LEU A 113 37.69 18.55 -34.80
CA LEU A 113 37.48 19.26 -36.06
C LEU A 113 36.00 19.32 -36.44
N SER A 114 35.31 18.18 -36.52
CA SER A 114 33.89 18.13 -36.90
C SER A 114 32.97 18.86 -35.90
N VAL A 115 33.20 18.71 -34.59
CA VAL A 115 32.45 19.46 -33.57
C VAL A 115 32.65 20.97 -33.70
N GLY A 116 33.86 21.42 -34.00
CA GLY A 116 34.16 22.83 -34.22
C GLY A 116 33.48 23.39 -35.47
N GLN A 117 33.43 22.62 -36.56
CA GLN A 117 32.69 22.97 -37.79
C GLN A 117 31.18 23.03 -37.53
N PHE A 118 30.63 22.03 -36.85
CA PHE A 118 29.21 22.00 -36.45
C PHE A 118 28.82 23.22 -35.59
N SER A 119 29.72 23.68 -34.69
CA SER A 119 29.46 24.88 -33.88
C SER A 119 29.55 26.19 -34.66
N THR A 120 29.92 26.17 -35.94
CA THR A 120 30.18 27.34 -36.81
C THR A 120 31.34 28.24 -36.36
N VAL A 121 32.07 27.86 -35.30
CA VAL A 121 33.23 28.59 -34.76
C VAL A 121 34.49 28.29 -35.58
N GLY A 122 34.56 27.11 -36.21
CA GLY A 122 35.77 26.64 -36.88
C GLY A 122 36.86 26.22 -35.88
N VAL A 123 37.91 25.58 -36.39
CA VAL A 123 39.07 25.15 -35.59
C VAL A 123 40.34 25.67 -36.25
N ASP A 124 41.07 26.54 -35.55
CA ASP A 124 42.26 27.20 -36.11
C ASP A 124 43.52 26.31 -36.13
N ASN A 125 43.48 25.16 -35.46
CA ASN A 125 44.65 24.30 -35.24
C ASN A 125 44.74 23.10 -36.21
N ILE A 126 43.72 22.89 -37.04
CA ILE A 126 43.67 21.81 -38.05
C ILE A 126 43.15 22.42 -39.35
N SER A 127 43.95 22.37 -40.40
CA SER A 127 43.62 22.94 -41.71
C SER A 127 43.61 21.87 -42.81
N PRO A 128 42.74 21.98 -43.83
CA PRO A 128 42.75 21.09 -44.99
C PRO A 128 44.10 21.12 -45.72
N GLY A 129 44.65 19.95 -46.08
CA GLY A 129 45.89 19.86 -46.86
C GLY A 129 45.70 19.97 -48.37
N GLY A 130 44.46 20.10 -48.87
CA GLY A 130 44.16 20.21 -50.30
C GLY A 130 42.69 20.56 -50.61
N PRO A 131 42.39 20.86 -51.89
CA PRO A 131 41.12 21.46 -52.33
C PRO A 131 39.89 20.56 -52.11
N ILE A 132 40.07 19.24 -52.08
CA ILE A 132 38.99 18.27 -51.82
C ILE A 132 38.54 18.34 -50.35
N LEU A 133 39.48 18.50 -49.42
CA LEU A 133 39.17 18.62 -47.99
C LEU A 133 38.62 20.00 -47.65
N ASP A 134 39.07 21.05 -48.33
CA ASP A 134 38.42 22.38 -48.26
C ASP A 134 36.94 22.27 -48.63
N LEU A 135 36.64 21.65 -49.79
CA LEU A 135 35.26 21.44 -50.23
C LEU A 135 34.47 20.58 -49.23
N LEU A 136 35.09 19.57 -48.62
CA LEU A 136 34.47 18.73 -47.61
C LEU A 136 34.07 19.52 -46.36
N THR A 137 34.98 20.35 -45.82
CA THR A 137 34.67 21.21 -44.66
C THR A 137 33.58 22.24 -44.96
N VAL A 138 33.57 22.82 -46.18
CA VAL A 138 32.49 23.70 -46.62
C VAL A 138 31.17 22.93 -46.74
N SER A 139 31.20 21.70 -47.25
CA SER A 139 30.01 20.86 -47.37
C SER A 139 29.43 20.46 -46.01
N GLU A 140 30.27 20.23 -44.99
CA GLU A 140 29.84 20.01 -43.60
C GLU A 140 29.08 21.23 -43.07
N ALA A 141 29.69 22.43 -43.16
CA ALA A 141 29.03 23.66 -42.72
C ALA A 141 27.68 23.91 -43.43
N MET A 142 27.58 23.61 -44.73
CA MET A 142 26.32 23.69 -45.47
C MET A 142 25.28 22.65 -45.00
N ALA A 143 25.73 21.42 -44.74
CA ALA A 143 24.87 20.36 -44.21
C ALA A 143 24.33 20.72 -42.82
N ASP A 144 25.13 21.36 -41.97
CA ASP A 144 24.76 21.78 -40.62
C ASP A 144 23.68 22.87 -40.63
N VAL A 145 23.80 23.85 -41.53
CA VAL A 145 22.76 24.88 -41.73
C VAL A 145 21.45 24.28 -42.24
N LEU A 146 21.54 23.32 -43.16
CA LEU A 146 20.38 22.60 -43.68
C LEU A 146 19.69 21.78 -42.58
N LEU A 147 20.49 21.08 -41.76
CA LEU A 147 20.01 20.33 -40.60
C LEU A 147 19.24 21.23 -39.63
N LEU A 148 19.79 22.40 -39.31
CA LEU A 148 19.13 23.37 -38.43
C LEU A 148 17.75 23.78 -38.98
N SER A 149 17.66 24.03 -40.28
CA SER A 149 16.40 24.36 -40.95
C SER A 149 15.38 23.22 -40.86
N PHE A 150 15.82 21.98 -41.05
CA PHE A 150 14.98 20.80 -40.89
C PHE A 150 14.54 20.55 -39.44
N ILE A 151 15.41 20.81 -38.46
CA ILE A 151 15.05 20.73 -37.04
C ILE A 151 13.93 21.73 -36.71
N ILE A 152 14.01 22.97 -37.22
CA ILE A 152 12.97 23.98 -37.02
C ILE A 152 11.65 23.52 -37.63
N ALA A 153 11.66 23.03 -38.88
CA ALA A 153 10.47 22.51 -39.55
C ALA A 153 9.86 21.32 -38.79
N PHE A 154 10.68 20.39 -38.32
CA PHE A 154 10.26 19.24 -37.51
C PHE A 154 9.57 19.65 -36.21
N LEU A 155 10.12 20.62 -35.48
CA LEU A 155 9.52 21.16 -34.26
C LEU A 155 8.15 21.78 -34.55
N SER A 156 8.06 22.64 -35.58
CA SER A 156 6.81 23.27 -35.98
C SER A 156 5.73 22.25 -36.34
N ASN A 157 6.08 21.20 -37.07
CA ASN A 157 5.14 20.14 -37.43
C ASN A 157 4.61 19.40 -36.19
N ILE A 158 5.49 18.99 -35.26
CA ILE A 158 5.06 18.31 -34.02
C ILE A 158 4.11 19.19 -33.19
N TYR A 159 4.43 20.47 -33.02
CA TYR A 159 3.55 21.38 -32.28
C TYR A 159 2.20 21.56 -32.99
N GLY A 160 2.16 21.54 -34.32
CA GLY A 160 0.94 21.49 -35.11
C GLY A 160 0.04 20.30 -34.76
N VAL A 161 0.61 19.09 -34.67
CA VAL A 161 -0.15 17.88 -34.28
C VAL A 161 -0.67 17.97 -32.84
N VAL A 162 0.12 18.52 -31.92
CA VAL A 162 -0.31 18.71 -30.52
C VAL A 162 -1.46 19.73 -30.43
N GLN A 163 -1.42 20.77 -31.26
CA GLN A 163 -2.46 21.78 -31.32
C GLN A 163 -3.76 21.23 -31.93
N SER A 164 -3.70 20.40 -32.97
CA SER A 164 -4.89 19.74 -33.53
C SER A 164 -5.52 18.77 -32.53
N LEU A 165 -4.71 18.01 -31.77
CA LEU A 165 -5.23 17.17 -30.67
C LEU A 165 -5.94 18.02 -29.61
N ARG A 166 -5.37 19.17 -29.26
CA ARG A 166 -5.97 20.08 -28.26
C ARG A 166 -7.31 20.62 -28.75
N ALA A 167 -7.38 21.04 -30.02
CA ALA A 167 -8.61 21.52 -30.65
C ALA A 167 -9.69 20.42 -30.63
N LEU A 168 -9.32 19.19 -31.02
CA LEU A 168 -10.20 18.03 -30.98
C LEU A 168 -10.73 17.76 -29.56
N SER A 169 -9.86 17.75 -28.55
CA SER A 169 -10.28 17.52 -27.15
C SER A 169 -11.17 18.66 -26.62
N SER A 170 -10.96 19.92 -27.03
CA SER A 170 -11.73 21.07 -26.56
C SER A 170 -13.14 21.18 -27.14
N ASN A 171 -13.45 20.43 -28.21
CA ASN A 171 -14.79 20.43 -28.79
C ASN A 171 -15.83 19.83 -27.84
N PHE A 172 -15.43 19.02 -26.85
CA PHE A 172 -16.37 18.35 -25.94
C PHE A 172 -16.62 19.17 -24.66
N PHE A 173 -17.88 19.51 -24.35
CA PHE A 173 -18.26 20.41 -23.26
C PHE A 173 -17.82 19.94 -21.86
N HIS A 174 -17.51 20.88 -20.97
CA HIS A 174 -16.83 20.63 -19.69
C HIS A 174 -17.70 21.03 -18.48
N ALA A 175 -18.19 20.05 -17.72
CA ALA A 175 -18.71 20.29 -16.36
C ALA A 175 -17.81 19.58 -15.32
N GLY A 176 -16.86 20.32 -14.73
CA GLY A 176 -16.07 19.85 -13.57
C GLY A 176 -14.75 19.11 -13.87
N HIS A 177 -14.21 18.43 -12.85
CA HIS A 177 -12.92 17.72 -12.89
C HIS A 177 -13.11 16.21 -13.17
N GLY A 178 -12.85 15.71 -14.38
CA GLY A 178 -12.89 14.26 -14.73
C GLY A 178 -13.39 13.96 -16.16
N VAL A 179 -13.34 12.70 -16.60
CA VAL A 179 -13.96 12.29 -17.90
C VAL A 179 -15.46 12.02 -17.69
N VAL A 180 -16.33 12.62 -18.52
CA VAL A 180 -17.81 12.52 -18.49
C VAL A 180 -18.29 11.59 -19.62
N ALA A 181 -19.55 11.12 -19.59
CA ALA A 181 -20.10 10.32 -20.68
C ALA A 181 -20.20 11.14 -22.00
N PRO A 182 -19.95 10.53 -23.17
CA PRO A 182 -19.96 11.26 -24.45
C PRO A 182 -21.31 11.90 -24.78
N VAL A 183 -22.41 11.22 -24.44
CA VAL A 183 -23.78 11.68 -24.70
C VAL A 183 -24.08 12.99 -23.97
N ASP A 184 -23.57 13.17 -22.75
CA ASP A 184 -23.86 14.35 -21.93
C ASP A 184 -23.28 15.62 -22.54
N THR A 185 -22.20 15.50 -23.34
CA THR A 185 -21.61 16.65 -24.04
C THR A 185 -22.48 17.15 -25.20
N LEU A 186 -23.48 16.38 -25.61
CA LEU A 186 -24.44 16.78 -26.62
C LEU A 186 -25.59 17.61 -26.04
N ALA A 187 -25.80 17.60 -24.72
CA ALA A 187 -26.93 18.28 -24.08
C ALA A 187 -27.12 19.76 -24.51
N PRO A 188 -26.05 20.59 -24.65
CA PRO A 188 -26.20 21.97 -25.13
C PRO A 188 -26.78 22.12 -26.55
N PHE A 189 -26.67 21.08 -27.38
CA PHE A 189 -27.11 21.08 -28.79
C PHE A 189 -28.53 20.55 -28.98
N PHE A 190 -29.21 20.15 -27.90
CA PHE A 190 -30.59 19.71 -27.89
C PHE A 190 -31.49 20.59 -26.99
N PRO A 191 -31.53 21.92 -27.17
CA PRO A 191 -32.49 22.75 -26.45
C PRO A 191 -33.93 22.33 -26.82
N ASP A 192 -34.77 22.11 -25.81
CA ASP A 192 -36.17 21.68 -25.96
C ASP A 192 -36.37 20.36 -26.72
N GLY A 193 -35.34 19.51 -26.78
CA GLY A 193 -35.38 18.23 -27.51
C GLY A 193 -35.11 18.35 -29.01
N GLN A 194 -34.85 19.55 -29.54
CA GLN A 194 -34.55 19.78 -30.96
C GLN A 194 -33.06 20.03 -31.18
N ALA A 195 -32.48 19.40 -32.19
CA ALA A 195 -31.10 19.65 -32.58
C ALA A 195 -30.92 21.09 -33.09
N ARG A 196 -30.06 21.88 -32.45
CA ARG A 196 -29.67 23.23 -32.90
C ARG A 196 -28.16 23.38 -32.89
N GLY A 197 -27.58 23.80 -34.01
CA GLY A 197 -26.13 23.99 -34.15
C GLY A 197 -25.32 22.68 -34.08
N LEU A 198 -25.97 21.52 -34.22
CA LEU A 198 -25.32 20.22 -34.19
C LEU A 198 -24.40 20.01 -35.40
N ASP A 199 -24.80 20.46 -36.60
CA ASP A 199 -24.00 20.34 -37.82
C ASP A 199 -22.65 21.07 -37.71
N SER A 200 -22.63 22.31 -37.21
CA SER A 200 -21.37 23.06 -37.03
C SER A 200 -20.46 22.41 -35.99
N GLN A 201 -21.03 21.84 -34.92
CA GLN A 201 -20.28 21.10 -33.91
C GLN A 201 -19.68 19.80 -34.48
N LEU A 202 -20.47 19.04 -35.23
CA LEU A 202 -19.99 17.81 -35.88
C LEU A 202 -18.91 18.14 -36.92
N GLY A 203 -19.07 19.23 -37.68
CA GLY A 203 -18.06 19.76 -38.59
C GLY A 203 -16.75 20.10 -37.87
N ALA A 204 -16.81 20.81 -36.74
CA ALA A 204 -15.63 21.14 -35.95
C ALA A 204 -14.90 19.90 -35.39
N ILE A 205 -15.64 18.89 -34.94
CA ILE A 205 -15.06 17.61 -34.50
C ILE A 205 -14.42 16.89 -35.69
N ALA A 206 -15.10 16.83 -36.83
CA ALA A 206 -14.59 16.21 -38.06
C ALA A 206 -13.31 16.87 -38.56
N ASP A 207 -13.29 18.20 -38.70
CA ASP A 207 -12.13 18.94 -39.20
C ASP A 207 -10.93 18.82 -38.25
N SER A 208 -11.15 18.88 -36.93
CA SER A 208 -10.08 18.68 -35.95
C SER A 208 -9.56 17.24 -35.89
N LEU A 209 -10.44 16.25 -36.10
CA LEU A 209 -10.06 14.83 -36.19
C LEU A 209 -9.22 14.56 -37.43
N ALA A 210 -9.61 15.12 -38.59
CA ALA A 210 -8.85 15.02 -39.84
C ALA A 210 -7.48 15.70 -39.71
N ALA A 211 -7.44 16.94 -39.23
CA ALA A 211 -6.18 17.66 -39.02
C ALA A 211 -5.23 16.93 -38.06
N TYR A 212 -5.77 16.25 -37.05
CA TYR A 212 -4.97 15.39 -36.16
C TYR A 212 -4.49 14.11 -36.86
N SER A 213 -5.36 13.45 -37.62
CA SER A 213 -5.00 12.24 -38.39
C SER A 213 -3.89 12.52 -39.39
N ASP A 214 -4.02 13.59 -40.18
CA ASP A 214 -3.03 14.00 -41.18
C ASP A 214 -1.72 14.38 -40.51
N GLY A 215 -1.77 15.16 -39.42
CA GLY A 215 -0.59 15.51 -38.65
C GLY A 215 0.15 14.28 -38.08
N LEU A 216 -0.60 13.28 -37.63
CA LEU A 216 -0.03 12.04 -37.09
C LEU A 216 0.63 11.18 -38.18
N SER A 217 0.06 11.17 -39.39
CA SER A 217 0.65 10.47 -40.54
C SER A 217 2.01 11.06 -40.92
N GLN A 218 2.11 12.39 -40.94
CA GLN A 218 3.37 13.10 -41.22
C GLN A 218 4.39 12.93 -40.09
N ASN A 219 3.96 12.96 -38.82
CA ASN A 219 4.85 12.93 -37.67
C ASN A 219 4.40 11.92 -36.61
N PRO A 220 4.70 10.62 -36.80
CA PRO A 220 4.30 9.56 -35.86
C PRO A 220 4.87 9.72 -34.45
N VAL A 221 5.94 10.51 -34.28
CA VAL A 221 6.53 10.81 -32.96
C VAL A 221 5.50 11.50 -32.04
N ALA A 222 4.61 12.33 -32.61
CA ALA A 222 3.57 13.03 -31.87
C ALA A 222 2.53 12.09 -31.23
N TYR A 223 2.45 10.82 -31.67
CA TYR A 223 1.62 9.79 -31.05
C TYR A 223 1.91 9.62 -29.55
N TYR A 224 3.18 9.71 -29.15
CA TYR A 224 3.61 9.53 -27.77
C TYR A 224 3.41 10.78 -26.89
N PHE A 225 2.74 11.81 -27.41
CA PHE A 225 2.46 13.03 -26.66
C PHE A 225 1.64 12.75 -25.40
N GLN A 226 2.06 13.34 -24.29
CA GLN A 226 1.40 13.23 -23.00
C GLN A 226 1.22 14.60 -22.37
N SER A 227 -0.02 15.06 -22.25
CA SER A 227 -0.31 16.35 -21.58
C SER A 227 -0.26 16.27 -20.05
N GLY A 228 -0.34 15.07 -19.49
CA GLY A 228 -0.57 14.84 -18.06
C GLY A 228 -1.89 15.43 -17.55
N ARG A 229 -2.90 15.62 -18.41
CA ARG A 229 -4.29 15.94 -18.09
C ARG A 229 -5.18 14.88 -18.73
N ASP A 230 -6.11 14.31 -17.97
CA ASP A 230 -6.95 13.19 -18.45
C ASP A 230 -7.75 13.56 -19.71
N GLN A 231 -8.29 14.79 -19.75
CA GLN A 231 -9.12 15.31 -20.85
C GLN A 231 -8.34 15.84 -22.06
N PHE A 232 -7.00 15.88 -22.01
CA PHE A 232 -6.19 16.32 -23.15
C PHE A 232 -5.29 15.18 -23.60
N SER A 233 -5.90 14.17 -24.21
CA SER A 233 -5.22 12.94 -24.61
C SER A 233 -5.93 12.27 -25.78
N LEU A 234 -5.20 11.51 -26.59
CA LEU A 234 -5.76 10.73 -27.69
C LEU A 234 -6.85 9.74 -27.23
N PRO A 235 -6.64 8.93 -26.15
CA PRO A 235 -7.69 8.03 -25.66
C PRO A 235 -8.99 8.75 -25.29
N PHE A 236 -8.89 9.92 -24.65
CA PHE A 236 -10.07 10.73 -24.34
C PHE A 236 -10.81 11.15 -25.62
N SER A 237 -10.11 11.74 -26.59
CA SER A 237 -10.73 12.16 -27.85
C SER A 237 -11.37 10.98 -28.60
N LEU A 238 -10.74 9.80 -28.64
CA LEU A 238 -11.33 8.61 -29.25
C LEU A 238 -12.58 8.12 -28.54
N TYR A 239 -12.57 8.12 -27.21
CA TYR A 239 -13.74 7.75 -26.40
C TYR A 239 -14.91 8.71 -26.65
N MET A 240 -14.65 10.02 -26.66
CA MET A 240 -15.67 11.03 -26.90
C MET A 240 -16.24 10.96 -28.33
N THR A 241 -15.37 10.91 -29.33
CA THR A 241 -15.79 10.85 -30.75
C THR A 241 -16.59 9.58 -31.03
N SER A 242 -16.10 8.40 -30.61
CA SER A 242 -16.81 7.14 -30.85
C SER A 242 -18.16 7.07 -30.14
N GLY A 243 -18.25 7.59 -28.90
CA GLY A 243 -19.51 7.66 -28.17
C GLY A 243 -20.54 8.61 -28.79
N VAL A 244 -20.10 9.77 -29.30
CA VAL A 244 -20.98 10.71 -30.03
C VAL A 244 -21.50 10.08 -31.32
N ILE A 245 -20.63 9.44 -32.12
CA ILE A 245 -21.03 8.71 -33.33
C ILE A 245 -22.03 7.60 -32.96
N GLY A 246 -21.71 6.79 -31.95
CA GLY A 246 -22.54 5.70 -31.46
C GLY A 246 -23.96 6.15 -31.09
N ALA A 247 -24.05 7.23 -30.31
CA ALA A 247 -25.29 7.78 -29.81
C ALA A 247 -26.16 8.41 -30.91
N LEU A 248 -25.59 9.26 -31.77
CA LEU A 248 -26.35 9.96 -32.80
C LEU A 248 -26.76 9.05 -33.97
N ARG A 249 -25.89 8.11 -34.36
CA ARG A 249 -26.12 7.26 -35.54
C ARG A 249 -27.02 6.07 -35.25
N TRP A 250 -26.83 5.42 -34.10
CA TRP A 250 -27.56 4.18 -33.76
C TRP A 250 -28.35 4.26 -32.46
N GLY A 251 -28.14 5.26 -31.62
CA GLY A 251 -28.93 5.43 -30.39
C GLY A 251 -30.34 5.94 -30.66
N LEU A 252 -30.55 6.77 -31.69
CA LEU A 252 -31.86 7.31 -32.07
C LEU A 252 -32.60 6.42 -33.10
N PRO A 253 -33.94 6.49 -33.17
CA PRO A 253 -34.72 5.78 -34.18
C PRO A 253 -34.31 6.14 -35.62
N THR A 254 -34.41 5.18 -36.52
CA THR A 254 -34.02 5.37 -37.93
C THR A 254 -34.87 6.46 -38.57
N GLY A 255 -34.23 7.45 -39.20
CA GLY A 255 -34.91 8.57 -39.84
C GLY A 255 -35.09 9.82 -38.96
N SER A 256 -34.62 9.81 -37.71
CA SER A 256 -34.48 11.01 -36.89
C SER A 256 -33.57 12.06 -37.54
N ASP A 257 -33.89 13.35 -37.39
CA ASP A 257 -33.14 14.45 -38.02
C ASP A 257 -31.64 14.46 -37.64
N PRO A 258 -31.23 14.24 -36.37
CA PRO A 258 -29.81 14.19 -36.01
C PRO A 258 -29.02 13.06 -36.68
N ALA A 259 -29.68 11.94 -37.03
CA ALA A 259 -29.05 10.81 -37.70
C ALA A 259 -28.84 11.04 -39.21
N LYS A 260 -29.49 12.06 -39.79
CA LYS A 260 -29.40 12.43 -41.22
C LYS A 260 -28.36 13.51 -41.49
N GLU A 261 -27.78 14.11 -40.46
CA GLU A 261 -26.81 15.19 -40.61
C GLU A 261 -25.58 14.74 -41.43
N PRO A 262 -25.21 15.46 -42.51
CA PRO A 262 -24.09 15.06 -43.36
C PRO A 262 -22.75 15.08 -42.61
N GLY A 263 -22.60 16.00 -41.64
CA GLY A 263 -21.43 16.05 -40.76
C GLY A 263 -21.19 14.76 -39.98
N LEU A 264 -22.25 14.03 -39.60
CA LEU A 264 -22.15 12.76 -38.88
C LEU A 264 -21.57 11.65 -39.77
N ALA A 265 -21.95 11.61 -41.05
CA ALA A 265 -21.41 10.64 -42.01
C ALA A 265 -19.92 10.87 -42.23
N ARG A 266 -19.52 12.12 -42.49
CA ARG A 266 -18.11 12.53 -42.64
C ARG A 266 -17.28 12.19 -41.40
N LEU A 267 -17.78 12.50 -40.20
CA LEU A 267 -17.11 12.18 -38.95
C LEU A 267 -16.93 10.67 -38.76
N THR A 268 -17.93 9.87 -39.14
CA THR A 268 -17.87 8.41 -39.04
C THR A 268 -16.78 7.82 -39.96
N GLU A 269 -16.69 8.32 -41.19
CA GLU A 269 -15.66 7.91 -42.16
C GLU A 269 -14.25 8.27 -41.69
N GLN A 270 -14.05 9.53 -41.26
CA GLN A 270 -12.77 9.98 -40.71
C GLN A 270 -12.33 9.19 -39.47
N PHE A 271 -13.26 8.78 -38.62
CA PHE A 271 -12.95 7.92 -37.49
C PHE A 271 -12.49 6.52 -37.94
N TYR A 272 -13.09 5.96 -39.00
CA TYR A 272 -12.63 4.69 -39.58
C TYR A 272 -11.24 4.79 -40.20
N ASP A 273 -10.95 5.89 -40.91
CA ASP A 273 -9.64 6.15 -41.51
C ASP A 273 -8.57 6.29 -40.44
N LEU A 274 -8.83 7.09 -39.39
CA LEU A 274 -7.93 7.23 -38.26
C LEU A 274 -7.68 5.88 -37.58
N ARG A 275 -8.72 5.07 -37.37
CA ARG A 275 -8.58 3.71 -36.81
C ARG A 275 -7.67 2.86 -37.69
N ALA A 276 -7.89 2.84 -39.01
CA ALA A 276 -7.08 2.06 -39.94
C ALA A 276 -5.62 2.54 -39.95
N ALA A 277 -5.39 3.85 -39.91
CA ALA A 277 -4.05 4.44 -39.80
C ALA A 277 -3.35 4.02 -38.50
N LEU A 278 -4.02 4.12 -37.34
CA LEU A 278 -3.47 3.74 -36.04
C LEU A 278 -3.15 2.23 -35.96
N LEU A 279 -3.99 1.37 -36.53
CA LEU A 279 -3.75 -0.08 -36.56
C LEU A 279 -2.57 -0.45 -37.47
N ARG A 280 -2.44 0.21 -38.62
CA ARG A 280 -1.26 0.08 -39.50
C ARG A 280 0.01 0.52 -38.77
N MET A 281 -0.01 1.69 -38.13
CA MET A 281 1.12 2.23 -37.37
C MET A 281 1.56 1.30 -36.22
N LEU A 282 0.60 0.70 -35.50
CA LEU A 282 0.89 -0.21 -34.38
C LEU A 282 1.21 -1.66 -34.82
N GLY A 283 1.01 -2.00 -36.10
CA GLY A 283 1.16 -3.35 -36.62
C GLY A 283 0.18 -4.34 -35.99
N ARG A 284 -1.08 -3.94 -35.81
CA ARG A 284 -2.13 -4.74 -35.14
C ARG A 284 -3.30 -4.98 -36.07
N VAL A 285 -3.89 -6.17 -35.96
CA VAL A 285 -5.12 -6.55 -36.66
C VAL A 285 -6.29 -6.52 -35.69
N ALA A 286 -7.41 -5.99 -36.14
CA ALA A 286 -8.67 -5.96 -35.40
C ALA A 286 -9.18 -7.38 -35.06
N PRO A 287 -9.76 -7.60 -33.87
CA PRO A 287 -10.39 -8.87 -33.53
C PRO A 287 -11.65 -9.12 -34.37
N GLN A 288 -12.07 -10.39 -34.48
CA GLN A 288 -13.37 -10.71 -35.08
C GLN A 288 -14.50 -10.19 -34.19
N ASN A 289 -15.60 -9.76 -34.81
CA ASN A 289 -16.77 -9.27 -34.08
C ASN A 289 -17.56 -10.44 -33.47
N PRO A 290 -18.14 -10.28 -32.27
CA PRO A 290 -19.03 -11.27 -31.70
C PRO A 290 -20.30 -11.43 -32.57
N GLU A 291 -20.87 -12.63 -32.59
CA GLU A 291 -22.17 -12.86 -33.22
C GLU A 291 -23.26 -12.08 -32.45
N PRO A 292 -24.16 -11.37 -33.15
CA PRO A 292 -25.25 -10.66 -32.50
C PRO A 292 -26.23 -11.63 -31.85
N VAL A 293 -26.82 -11.21 -30.73
CA VAL A 293 -27.90 -11.93 -30.06
C VAL A 293 -29.08 -12.15 -31.02
N SER A 294 -29.80 -13.27 -30.87
CA SER A 294 -30.98 -13.56 -31.71
C SER A 294 -32.05 -12.47 -31.54
N ALA A 295 -32.88 -12.24 -32.57
CA ALA A 295 -33.92 -11.22 -32.51
C ALA A 295 -34.94 -11.47 -31.37
N GLU A 296 -35.21 -12.74 -31.07
CA GLU A 296 -36.11 -13.16 -29.98
C GLU A 296 -35.49 -12.88 -28.61
N ASP A 297 -34.23 -13.24 -28.41
CA ASP A 297 -33.50 -12.99 -27.16
C ASP A 297 -33.27 -11.49 -26.93
N PHE A 298 -33.02 -10.72 -27.99
CA PHE A 298 -32.91 -9.27 -27.93
C PHE A 298 -34.23 -8.62 -27.51
N ALA A 299 -35.35 -9.04 -28.11
CA ALA A 299 -36.67 -8.54 -27.75
C ALA A 299 -37.04 -8.91 -26.29
N ALA A 300 -36.70 -10.12 -25.85
CA ALA A 300 -36.88 -10.56 -24.47
C ALA A 300 -36.04 -9.72 -23.49
N ALA A 301 -34.77 -9.47 -23.81
CA ALA A 301 -33.86 -8.63 -23.03
C ALA A 301 -34.36 -7.18 -22.94
N MET A 302 -34.78 -6.59 -24.06
CA MET A 302 -35.38 -5.25 -24.12
C MET A 302 -36.67 -5.17 -23.30
N ALA A 303 -37.54 -6.17 -23.37
CA ALA A 303 -38.77 -6.21 -22.59
C ALA A 303 -38.51 -6.32 -21.08
N VAL A 304 -37.42 -6.98 -20.66
CA VAL A 304 -36.99 -7.04 -19.25
C VAL A 304 -36.46 -5.67 -18.81
N LEU A 305 -35.62 -5.03 -19.63
CA LEU A 305 -35.04 -3.71 -19.35
C LEU A 305 -36.11 -2.60 -19.33
N GLN A 306 -37.09 -2.64 -20.24
CA GLN A 306 -38.24 -1.72 -20.27
C GLN A 306 -39.19 -1.91 -19.07
N ARG A 307 -39.35 -3.15 -18.57
CA ARG A 307 -40.17 -3.47 -17.39
C ARG A 307 -39.42 -3.30 -16.05
N GLY A 308 -38.17 -2.84 -16.06
CA GLY A 308 -37.38 -2.63 -14.85
C GLY A 308 -36.87 -3.90 -14.16
N GLY A 309 -36.77 -5.03 -14.88
CA GLY A 309 -36.23 -6.28 -14.34
C GLY A 309 -34.70 -6.26 -14.16
N ARG A 310 -34.16 -7.06 -13.22
CA ARG A 310 -32.71 -7.09 -12.92
C ARG A 310 -31.85 -7.62 -14.06
N ALA A 311 -30.78 -6.89 -14.39
CA ALA A 311 -29.86 -7.16 -15.51
C ALA A 311 -28.89 -8.36 -15.34
N ALA A 312 -28.97 -9.15 -14.27
CA ALA A 312 -27.92 -10.11 -13.89
C ALA A 312 -27.74 -11.32 -14.84
N LYS A 313 -28.62 -11.51 -15.83
CA LYS A 313 -28.55 -12.59 -16.85
C LYS A 313 -28.60 -12.07 -18.29
N LEU A 314 -28.47 -10.76 -18.51
CA LEU A 314 -28.58 -10.17 -19.85
C LEU A 314 -27.22 -10.06 -20.53
N ASP A 315 -27.21 -10.15 -21.86
CA ASP A 315 -26.01 -9.93 -22.65
C ASP A 315 -25.45 -8.50 -22.42
N PRO A 316 -24.15 -8.34 -22.11
CA PRO A 316 -23.56 -7.04 -21.81
C PRO A 316 -23.67 -6.00 -22.93
N TRP A 317 -23.65 -6.42 -24.20
CA TRP A 317 -23.74 -5.51 -25.34
C TRP A 317 -25.16 -5.01 -25.56
N VAL A 318 -26.16 -5.85 -25.28
CA VAL A 318 -27.58 -5.44 -25.32
C VAL A 318 -27.86 -4.41 -24.23
N VAL A 319 -27.37 -4.63 -23.01
CA VAL A 319 -27.48 -3.66 -21.91
C VAL A 319 -26.85 -2.33 -22.29
N ARG A 320 -25.61 -2.35 -22.82
CA ARG A 320 -24.90 -1.14 -23.24
C ARG A 320 -25.62 -0.38 -24.35
N PHE A 321 -26.10 -1.09 -25.38
CA PHE A 321 -26.88 -0.49 -26.47
C PHE A 321 -28.12 0.23 -25.93
N PHE A 322 -28.85 -0.43 -25.04
CA PHE A 322 -30.04 0.14 -24.42
C PHE A 322 -29.72 1.37 -23.57
N THR A 323 -28.64 1.35 -22.79
CA THR A 323 -28.19 2.51 -22.01
C THR A 323 -27.89 3.72 -22.91
N VAL A 324 -27.20 3.51 -24.03
CA VAL A 324 -26.92 4.58 -25.00
C VAL A 324 -28.21 5.12 -25.59
N GLN A 325 -29.14 4.24 -26.00
CA GLN A 325 -30.45 4.61 -26.54
C GLN A 325 -31.28 5.44 -25.55
N GLN A 326 -31.33 5.04 -24.28
CA GLN A 326 -32.09 5.76 -23.26
C GLN A 326 -31.53 7.15 -23.00
N ARG A 327 -30.20 7.29 -22.90
CA ARG A 327 -29.56 8.58 -22.62
C ARG A 327 -29.74 9.58 -23.75
N ILE A 328 -29.53 9.17 -24.99
CA ILE A 328 -29.75 10.08 -26.12
C ILE A 328 -31.24 10.36 -26.32
N GLY A 329 -32.12 9.38 -26.05
CA GLY A 329 -33.56 9.56 -26.06
C GLY A 329 -34.04 10.59 -25.03
N ALA A 330 -33.43 10.65 -23.85
CA ALA A 330 -33.72 11.66 -22.83
C ALA A 330 -33.38 13.09 -23.29
N LEU A 331 -32.36 13.25 -24.15
CA LEU A 331 -32.00 14.55 -24.72
C LEU A 331 -32.96 15.02 -25.83
N VAL A 332 -33.65 14.10 -26.51
CA VAL A 332 -34.53 14.39 -27.67
C VAL A 332 -36.02 14.45 -27.30
N ALA A 333 -36.39 14.08 -26.06
CA ALA A 333 -37.78 14.07 -25.63
C ALA A 333 -38.40 15.49 -25.58
N PRO A 334 -39.58 15.72 -26.20
CA PRO A 334 -40.25 17.02 -26.19
C PRO A 334 -40.72 17.37 -24.77
N GLY A 335 -40.29 18.52 -24.24
CA GLY A 335 -40.73 19.00 -22.93
C GLY A 335 -39.64 19.11 -21.85
N ALA A 336 -38.36 18.99 -22.18
CA ALA A 336 -37.27 19.25 -21.22
C ALA A 336 -37.23 20.70 -20.67
N GLY A 337 -38.07 21.61 -21.19
CA GLY A 337 -38.17 23.01 -20.78
C GLY A 337 -39.59 23.59 -20.54
N ALA A 338 -40.66 22.79 -20.61
CA ALA A 338 -42.03 23.30 -20.44
C ALA A 338 -42.77 22.59 -19.30
N ALA A 339 -43.23 23.36 -18.30
CA ALA A 339 -44.15 22.87 -17.29
C ALA A 339 -45.40 22.24 -17.96
N PRO A 340 -45.87 21.06 -17.52
CA PRO A 340 -46.96 20.37 -18.18
C PRO A 340 -48.27 21.12 -17.91
N THR A 341 -48.89 21.66 -18.96
CA THR A 341 -50.32 21.99 -18.96
C THR A 341 -51.11 20.79 -19.46
N ASP A 342 -51.89 20.22 -18.54
CA ASP A 342 -53.13 19.45 -18.69
C ASP A 342 -53.51 18.95 -20.10
N ALA A 343 -53.11 17.72 -20.41
CA ALA A 343 -53.87 16.85 -21.31
C ALA A 343 -53.79 15.41 -20.77
N GLY A 344 -54.92 14.90 -20.28
CA GLY A 344 -55.03 13.69 -19.46
C GLY A 344 -54.71 12.37 -20.18
N PRO A 345 -54.46 11.29 -19.42
CA PRO A 345 -54.09 9.99 -19.97
C PRO A 345 -55.33 9.23 -20.46
N ALA A 346 -55.42 8.99 -21.77
CA ALA A 346 -56.32 7.98 -22.31
C ALA A 346 -55.75 6.59 -22.01
N ALA A 347 -56.43 5.86 -21.12
CA ALA A 347 -56.12 4.50 -20.72
C ALA A 347 -56.31 3.51 -21.88
N ALA A 348 -55.27 2.75 -22.21
CA ALA A 348 -55.37 1.54 -23.04
C ALA A 348 -55.31 0.30 -22.12
N ALA A 349 -56.31 -0.57 -22.25
CA ALA A 349 -56.57 -1.72 -21.39
C ALA A 349 -55.51 -2.85 -21.51
N PRO A 350 -55.24 -3.61 -20.42
CA PRO A 350 -54.29 -4.72 -20.41
C PRO A 350 -54.98 -6.03 -20.83
N GLY A 351 -54.72 -6.51 -22.05
CA GLY A 351 -55.27 -7.79 -22.49
C GLY A 351 -55.08 -8.10 -23.98
N ALA A 352 -53.87 -7.99 -24.53
CA ALA A 352 -53.57 -8.40 -25.90
C ALA A 352 -52.05 -8.55 -26.17
N ALA A 353 -51.32 -9.27 -25.30
CA ALA A 353 -49.85 -9.31 -25.32
C ALA A 353 -49.22 -10.63 -25.84
N ALA A 354 -49.99 -11.56 -26.41
CA ALA A 354 -49.45 -12.86 -26.83
C ALA A 354 -49.37 -13.10 -28.36
N GLN A 355 -49.91 -12.20 -29.19
CA GLN A 355 -49.82 -12.36 -30.65
C GLN A 355 -49.74 -10.99 -31.35
N ARG A 356 -48.55 -10.36 -31.31
CA ARG A 356 -48.20 -9.30 -32.27
C ARG A 356 -46.81 -9.59 -32.79
N SER A 357 -46.76 -10.09 -34.00
CA SER A 357 -45.60 -10.02 -34.89
C SER A 357 -45.02 -8.60 -34.86
N ALA A 358 -43.77 -8.49 -34.42
CA ALA A 358 -42.86 -7.35 -34.55
C ALA A 358 -43.49 -5.96 -34.34
N ASP A 359 -43.41 -5.44 -33.11
CA ASP A 359 -43.54 -4.00 -32.88
C ASP A 359 -42.50 -3.27 -33.77
N PRO A 360 -42.89 -2.34 -34.67
CA PRO A 360 -41.98 -1.70 -35.62
C PRO A 360 -40.77 -1.05 -34.94
N GLY A 361 -40.95 -0.55 -33.72
CA GLY A 361 -39.88 0.06 -32.92
C GLY A 361 -38.84 -0.95 -32.40
N THR A 362 -39.25 -2.16 -32.04
CA THR A 362 -38.32 -3.22 -31.59
C THR A 362 -37.54 -3.80 -32.75
N ALA A 363 -38.18 -3.98 -33.91
CA ALA A 363 -37.52 -4.42 -35.14
C ALA A 363 -36.48 -3.40 -35.64
N ASP A 364 -36.79 -2.11 -35.54
CA ASP A 364 -35.86 -1.02 -35.81
C ASP A 364 -34.66 -1.02 -34.85
N ALA A 365 -34.93 -1.12 -33.53
CA ALA A 365 -33.88 -1.18 -32.51
C ALA A 365 -32.95 -2.38 -32.71
N TYR A 366 -33.48 -3.56 -33.06
CA TYR A 366 -32.65 -4.73 -33.37
C TYR A 366 -31.76 -4.50 -34.60
N ARG A 367 -32.30 -3.91 -35.68
CA ARG A 367 -31.52 -3.56 -36.87
C ARG A 367 -30.37 -2.60 -36.53
N ARG A 368 -30.65 -1.58 -35.71
CA ARG A 368 -29.63 -0.63 -35.22
C ARG A 368 -28.58 -1.31 -34.35
N TYR A 369 -28.98 -2.20 -33.45
CA TYR A 369 -28.08 -2.99 -32.62
C TYR A 369 -27.11 -3.84 -33.46
N VAL A 370 -27.62 -4.57 -34.46
CA VAL A 370 -26.79 -5.41 -35.36
C VAL A 370 -25.76 -4.57 -36.12
N GLN A 371 -26.11 -3.34 -36.51
CA GLN A 371 -25.19 -2.42 -37.20
C GLN A 371 -24.20 -1.72 -36.25
N TRP A 372 -24.64 -1.41 -35.03
CA TRP A 372 -23.85 -0.74 -33.99
C TRP A 372 -22.80 -1.65 -33.38
N LEU A 373 -23.12 -2.93 -33.17
CA LEU A 373 -22.26 -3.88 -32.47
C LEU A 373 -20.84 -3.99 -33.07
N PRO A 374 -20.66 -4.16 -34.40
CA PRO A 374 -19.34 -4.13 -35.03
C PRO A 374 -18.58 -2.82 -34.81
N PHE A 375 -19.27 -1.68 -34.82
CA PHE A 375 -18.63 -0.37 -34.62
C PHE A 375 -18.15 -0.22 -33.18
N GLU A 376 -19.00 -0.53 -32.20
CA GLU A 376 -18.70 -0.33 -30.78
C GLU A 376 -17.59 -1.27 -30.32
N VAL A 377 -17.67 -2.56 -30.67
CA VAL A 377 -16.66 -3.57 -30.29
C VAL A 377 -15.27 -3.13 -30.75
N GLN A 378 -15.17 -2.68 -32.00
CA GLN A 378 -13.90 -2.25 -32.59
C GLN A 378 -13.38 -0.95 -31.97
N SER A 379 -14.28 0.00 -31.68
CA SER A 379 -13.93 1.27 -31.05
C SER A 379 -13.44 1.08 -29.62
N GLN A 380 -14.11 0.23 -28.84
CA GLN A 380 -13.71 -0.12 -27.47
C GLN A 380 -12.39 -0.88 -27.42
N TRP A 381 -12.18 -1.79 -28.37
CA TRP A 381 -10.91 -2.50 -28.49
C TRP A 381 -9.75 -1.55 -28.84
N LEU A 382 -9.95 -0.66 -29.82
CA LEU A 382 -8.96 0.37 -30.19
C LEU A 382 -8.63 1.26 -28.98
N LEU A 383 -9.65 1.75 -28.28
CA LEU A 383 -9.49 2.57 -27.08
C LEU A 383 -8.69 1.83 -26.00
N ALA A 384 -8.98 0.56 -25.75
CA ALA A 384 -8.25 -0.26 -24.78
C ALA A 384 -6.78 -0.48 -25.20
N LEU A 385 -6.54 -0.71 -26.50
CA LEU A 385 -5.21 -0.90 -27.07
C LEU A 385 -4.36 0.36 -26.90
N ILE A 386 -4.87 1.52 -27.31
CA ILE A 386 -4.16 2.80 -27.26
C ILE A 386 -3.99 3.25 -25.81
N SER A 387 -5.01 3.10 -24.96
CA SER A 387 -4.90 3.41 -23.54
C SER A 387 -3.82 2.56 -22.86
N ARG A 388 -3.71 1.28 -23.23
CA ARG A 388 -2.66 0.40 -22.72
C ARG A 388 -1.28 0.80 -23.22
N ASP A 389 -1.17 1.19 -24.48
CA ASP A 389 0.11 1.53 -25.10
C ASP A 389 0.66 2.87 -24.59
N LEU A 390 -0.19 3.89 -24.54
CA LEU A 390 0.08 5.23 -23.98
C LEU A 390 0.05 5.27 -22.44
N ASP A 391 -0.26 4.14 -21.80
CA ASP A 391 -0.36 3.99 -20.35
C ASP A 391 -1.33 5.01 -19.70
N TYR A 392 -2.44 5.26 -20.39
CA TYR A 392 -3.50 6.16 -19.97
C TYR A 392 -4.36 5.56 -18.86
N GLN A 393 -4.63 6.34 -17.80
CA GLN A 393 -5.33 5.90 -16.58
C GLN A 393 -6.27 7.01 -16.09
N PRO A 394 -7.46 7.16 -16.71
CA PRO A 394 -8.38 8.26 -16.44
C PRO A 394 -9.04 8.14 -15.05
N VAL A 395 -9.36 9.28 -14.44
CA VAL A 395 -10.34 9.36 -13.32
C VAL A 395 -11.64 9.87 -13.88
N TYR A 396 -12.68 9.05 -13.79
CA TYR A 396 -14.03 9.49 -14.11
C TYR A 396 -14.61 10.11 -12.85
N ARG A 397 -15.27 11.26 -12.99
CA ARG A 397 -16.08 11.85 -11.93
C ARG A 397 -17.43 12.16 -12.51
N GLY A 398 -18.45 11.62 -11.88
CA GLY A 398 -19.82 11.94 -12.20
C GLY A 398 -20.35 11.10 -13.34
N THR A 399 -21.23 10.18 -12.97
CA THR A 399 -22.62 10.36 -13.37
C THR A 399 -22.97 11.86 -13.37
N ALA A 400 -23.28 12.46 -14.51
CA ALA A 400 -23.70 13.87 -14.55
C ALA A 400 -24.82 14.06 -13.50
N ALA A 401 -25.03 15.22 -12.91
CA ALA A 401 -26.19 15.44 -12.04
C ALA A 401 -26.76 16.83 -12.29
N THR A 402 -28.08 16.99 -12.25
CA THR A 402 -28.69 18.33 -12.31
C THR A 402 -28.27 19.15 -11.07
N PRO A 403 -28.38 20.49 -11.10
CA PRO A 403 -28.05 21.36 -9.96
C PRO A 403 -28.74 20.99 -8.63
N ASP A 404 -29.77 20.14 -8.68
CA ASP A 404 -30.51 19.59 -7.55
C ASP A 404 -29.98 18.23 -7.04
N GLY A 405 -28.79 17.78 -7.47
CA GLY A 405 -28.14 16.58 -6.94
C GLY A 405 -28.68 15.25 -7.47
N ILE A 406 -29.46 15.27 -8.56
CA ILE A 406 -29.99 14.06 -9.20
C ILE A 406 -28.97 13.53 -10.22
N PRO A 407 -28.39 12.33 -10.05
CA PRO A 407 -27.44 11.76 -11.01
C PRO A 407 -28.11 11.40 -12.36
N LEU A 408 -27.83 12.18 -13.40
CA LEU A 408 -28.12 12.05 -14.84
C LEU A 408 -27.61 10.76 -15.52
N ASP A 409 -26.92 9.85 -14.81
CA ASP A 409 -26.38 8.61 -15.41
C ASP A 409 -27.04 7.33 -14.90
N ASP A 410 -27.87 7.43 -13.87
CA ASP A 410 -28.68 6.33 -13.34
C ASP A 410 -30.11 6.86 -13.14
N ALA A 411 -30.84 7.03 -14.24
CA ALA A 411 -32.29 6.96 -14.13
C ALA A 411 -32.68 5.51 -14.43
N THR A 412 -33.13 4.78 -13.40
CA THR A 412 -34.05 3.69 -13.71
C THR A 412 -35.33 4.32 -14.29
N PRO A 413 -35.96 3.73 -15.32
CA PRO A 413 -37.21 4.27 -15.86
C PRO A 413 -38.29 4.48 -14.78
N ALA A 414 -38.25 3.69 -13.71
CA ALA A 414 -39.17 3.81 -12.57
C ALA A 414 -39.03 5.14 -11.79
N GLU A 415 -37.86 5.76 -11.74
CA GLU A 415 -37.62 7.03 -11.05
C GLU A 415 -37.98 8.25 -11.92
N LEU A 416 -37.83 8.12 -13.25
CA LEU A 416 -38.31 9.12 -14.22
C LEU A 416 -39.85 9.22 -14.27
N PHE A 417 -40.57 8.14 -13.95
CA PHE A 417 -42.04 8.13 -13.86
C PHE A 417 -42.61 8.43 -12.45
N ALA A 418 -41.76 8.55 -11.42
CA ALA A 418 -42.19 8.90 -10.06
C ALA A 418 -41.99 10.39 -9.72
N ALA A 419 -41.16 11.10 -10.49
CA ALA A 419 -40.87 12.53 -10.28
C ALA A 419 -41.94 13.50 -10.82
N SER A 420 -43.05 12.99 -11.36
CA SER A 420 -44.14 13.81 -11.90
C SER A 420 -45.19 14.26 -10.87
N ASP A 421 -45.04 13.94 -9.58
CA ASP A 421 -46.18 14.07 -8.63
C ASP A 421 -45.94 14.81 -7.31
N VAL A 422 -44.83 15.52 -7.10
CA VAL A 422 -44.65 16.28 -5.83
C VAL A 422 -44.05 17.66 -6.05
N GLY A 423 -44.90 18.68 -5.98
CA GLY A 423 -44.50 20.07 -5.86
C GLY A 423 -43.81 20.34 -4.52
N ALA A 424 -42.50 20.60 -4.54
CA ALA A 424 -41.79 21.17 -3.40
C ALA A 424 -40.64 22.07 -3.90
N ARG A 425 -40.68 23.35 -3.52
CA ARG A 425 -39.61 24.33 -3.76
C ARG A 425 -38.32 23.87 -3.07
N VAL A 426 -37.25 23.62 -3.82
CA VAL A 426 -35.92 23.30 -3.27
C VAL A 426 -35.10 24.60 -3.11
N PRO A 427 -34.44 24.82 -1.95
CA PRO A 427 -33.68 26.04 -1.68
C PRO A 427 -32.28 26.00 -2.32
N ILE A 428 -31.88 27.13 -2.90
CA ILE A 428 -30.58 27.41 -3.51
C ILE A 428 -29.46 27.17 -2.47
N LEU A 429 -28.57 26.20 -2.73
CA LEU A 429 -27.39 25.93 -1.90
C LEU A 429 -26.09 26.18 -2.68
N GLY A 430 -25.55 27.39 -2.50
CA GLY A 430 -24.12 27.66 -2.31
C GLY A 430 -23.24 27.74 -3.56
N ALA A 431 -22.85 28.97 -3.91
CA ALA A 431 -21.67 29.27 -4.74
C ALA A 431 -20.42 28.46 -4.31
N PRO A 432 -19.46 28.21 -5.21
CA PRO A 432 -18.20 27.57 -4.85
C PRO A 432 -17.60 28.31 -3.66
N VAL A 433 -17.30 27.58 -2.59
CA VAL A 433 -16.57 28.12 -1.44
C VAL A 433 -15.23 28.60 -1.96
N GLU A 434 -15.13 29.91 -2.23
CA GLU A 434 -13.88 30.64 -2.23
C GLU A 434 -13.29 30.48 -0.83
N GLY A 435 -12.49 29.43 -0.66
CA GLY A 435 -11.68 29.27 0.53
C GLY A 435 -10.72 30.44 0.61
N ASP A 436 -10.91 31.26 1.64
CA ASP A 436 -10.03 32.36 2.08
C ASP A 436 -8.55 32.05 1.74
N PRO A 437 -7.83 32.92 0.99
CA PRO A 437 -6.44 32.72 0.58
C PRO A 437 -5.44 32.89 1.76
N GLY A 438 -5.80 32.41 2.95
CA GLY A 438 -4.93 32.29 4.11
C GLY A 438 -3.85 31.24 3.88
N ARG A 439 -2.67 31.68 3.39
CA ARG A 439 -1.36 31.00 3.38
C ARG A 439 -1.45 29.47 3.40
N ARG A 440 -1.65 28.86 2.22
CA ARG A 440 -1.43 27.42 2.03
C ARG A 440 0.00 27.10 2.53
N PRO A 441 0.18 26.22 3.53
CA PRO A 441 1.51 25.86 4.01
C PRO A 441 2.33 25.33 2.82
N SER A 442 3.59 25.77 2.74
CA SER A 442 4.52 25.35 1.68
C SER A 442 4.54 23.81 1.54
N ARG A 443 4.72 23.30 0.32
CA ARG A 443 4.74 21.85 0.06
C ARG A 443 5.74 21.11 0.98
N LEU A 444 6.84 21.77 1.31
CA LEU A 444 7.86 21.29 2.24
C LEU A 444 7.37 21.20 3.68
N THR A 445 6.66 22.22 4.19
CA THR A 445 6.12 22.18 5.57
C THR A 445 5.04 21.10 5.72
N ARG A 446 4.23 20.86 4.68
CA ARG A 446 3.29 19.73 4.67
C ARG A 446 4.03 18.38 4.64
N TRP A 447 5.10 18.26 3.88
CA TRP A 447 5.92 17.03 3.82
C TRP A 447 6.60 16.73 5.17
N LEU A 448 7.25 17.72 5.79
CA LEU A 448 7.87 17.59 7.12
C LEU A 448 6.80 17.26 8.17
N ARG A 449 5.64 17.91 8.09
CA ARG A 449 4.48 17.62 8.96
C ARG A 449 3.98 16.19 8.77
N ARG A 450 3.93 15.66 7.56
CA ARG A 450 3.52 14.27 7.34
C ARG A 450 4.56 13.29 7.91
N ARG A 451 5.85 13.61 7.75
CA ARG A 451 6.94 12.73 8.17
C ARG A 451 7.06 12.62 9.69
N HIS A 452 6.89 13.71 10.44
CA HIS A 452 6.98 13.64 11.91
C HIS A 452 5.85 12.80 12.54
N LEU A 453 4.62 12.88 12.01
CA LEU A 453 3.48 12.08 12.49
C LEU A 453 3.73 10.58 12.38
N PHE A 454 4.46 10.14 11.36
CA PHE A 454 4.78 8.73 11.14
C PHE A 454 5.92 8.21 12.02
N ILE A 455 6.84 9.09 12.42
CA ILE A 455 8.04 8.70 13.17
C ILE A 455 7.77 8.76 14.67
N ASP A 456 7.11 9.82 15.14
CA ASP A 456 6.87 10.05 16.56
C ASP A 456 5.62 10.94 16.78
N PRO A 457 4.40 10.34 16.79
CA PRO A 457 3.16 11.08 17.00
C PRO A 457 3.15 11.71 18.40
N GLY A 458 3.23 13.04 18.46
CA GLY A 458 3.17 13.78 19.71
C GLY A 458 4.53 13.96 20.42
N TRP A 459 5.64 13.68 19.74
CA TRP A 459 7.02 13.93 20.23
C TRP A 459 7.41 13.11 21.47
N ALA A 460 6.73 11.99 21.72
CA ALA A 460 6.96 11.19 22.91
C ALA A 460 8.37 10.56 22.90
N ARG A 461 8.76 9.96 21.77
CA ARG A 461 10.07 9.32 21.59
C ARG A 461 11.20 10.34 21.61
N LEU A 462 11.01 11.53 21.03
CA LEU A 462 11.99 12.61 21.07
C LEU A 462 12.23 13.05 22.52
N ILE A 463 11.17 13.33 23.27
CA ILE A 463 11.28 13.78 24.66
C ILE A 463 11.93 12.70 25.51
N ASP A 464 11.56 11.43 25.34
CA ASP A 464 12.18 10.31 26.06
C ASP A 464 13.67 10.14 25.70
N ALA A 465 14.05 10.37 24.44
CA ALA A 465 15.44 10.35 24.01
C ALA A 465 16.25 11.52 24.59
N LEU A 466 15.70 12.74 24.55
CA LEU A 466 16.33 13.92 25.14
C LEU A 466 16.50 13.79 26.65
N ARG A 467 15.55 13.17 27.35
CA ARG A 467 15.67 12.84 28.78
C ARG A 467 16.76 11.84 29.05
N THR A 468 16.83 10.77 28.26
CA THR A 468 17.90 9.78 28.41
C THR A 468 19.26 10.43 28.19
N LEU A 469 19.38 11.30 27.19
CA LEU A 469 20.59 12.08 26.95
C LEU A 469 20.91 13.03 28.11
N ALA A 470 19.91 13.75 28.64
CA ALA A 470 20.08 14.66 29.77
C ALA A 470 20.47 13.90 31.06
N ALA A 471 19.94 12.70 31.30
CA ALA A 471 20.33 11.87 32.44
C ALA A 471 21.77 11.39 32.33
N VAL A 472 22.21 10.98 31.14
CA VAL A 472 23.60 10.61 30.86
C VAL A 472 24.53 11.81 31.03
N ALA A 473 24.17 12.98 30.46
CA ALA A 473 24.94 14.21 30.59
C ALA A 473 25.06 14.68 32.05
N LEU A 474 23.96 14.61 32.81
CA LEU A 474 23.96 14.94 34.24
C LEU A 474 24.82 13.98 35.06
N ALA A 475 24.76 12.67 34.78
CA ALA A 475 25.61 11.69 35.43
C ALA A 475 27.10 11.96 35.16
N LEU A 476 27.47 12.24 33.91
CA LEU A 476 28.84 12.60 33.54
C LEU A 476 29.29 13.91 34.19
N ALA A 477 28.44 14.95 34.16
CA ALA A 477 28.74 16.26 34.73
C ALA A 477 28.99 16.21 36.24
N VAL A 478 28.40 15.24 36.95
CA VAL A 478 28.64 15.03 38.39
C VAL A 478 29.86 14.14 38.64
N VAL A 479 30.00 13.02 37.93
CA VAL A 479 31.04 12.01 38.21
C VAL A 479 32.42 12.46 37.74
N ILE A 480 32.54 13.18 36.61
CA ILE A 480 33.84 13.68 36.11
C ILE A 480 34.54 14.58 37.13
N PRO A 481 33.95 15.68 37.62
CA PRO A 481 34.62 16.53 38.62
C PRO A 481 34.82 15.79 39.95
N LEU A 482 33.90 14.91 40.34
CA LEU A 482 34.03 14.11 41.55
C LEU A 482 35.23 13.15 41.49
N SER A 483 35.51 12.59 40.30
CA SER A 483 36.69 11.77 40.05
C SER A 483 38.00 12.56 40.15
N GLN A 484 37.99 13.88 39.89
CA GLN A 484 39.19 14.71 40.05
C GLN A 484 39.50 15.04 41.52
N VAL A 485 38.48 15.05 42.38
CA VAL A 485 38.59 15.44 43.80
C VAL A 485 38.97 14.27 44.70
N LEU A 486 38.47 13.06 44.42
CA LEU A 486 38.65 11.87 45.28
C LEU A 486 39.96 11.09 45.02
N GLY A 487 40.87 11.61 44.19
CA GLY A 487 42.14 10.97 43.77
C GLY A 487 42.14 10.58 42.29
N PRO A 488 43.28 10.26 41.65
CA PRO A 488 43.34 9.90 40.23
C PRO A 488 42.62 8.56 39.97
N GLY A 489 41.31 8.65 39.85
CA GLY A 489 40.41 7.56 39.50
C GLY A 489 40.13 7.58 38.00
N ASP A 490 40.50 6.48 37.39
CA ASP A 490 40.34 6.10 35.99
C ASP A 490 38.98 6.52 35.36
N GLN A 491 38.98 6.86 34.06
CA GLN A 491 37.80 7.35 33.32
C GLN A 491 36.63 6.34 33.32
N SER A 492 36.91 5.09 33.71
CA SER A 492 35.99 3.98 33.90
C SER A 492 34.75 4.30 34.75
N GLY A 493 34.90 5.05 35.86
CA GLY A 493 33.76 5.39 36.74
C GLY A 493 32.73 6.32 36.09
N ALA A 494 33.17 7.30 35.30
CA ALA A 494 32.29 8.22 34.58
C ALA A 494 31.52 7.47 33.47
N VAL A 495 32.20 6.60 32.73
CA VAL A 495 31.58 5.74 31.74
C VAL A 495 30.55 4.81 32.39
N PHE A 496 30.90 4.21 33.52
CA PHE A 496 29.99 3.34 34.26
C PHE A 496 28.70 4.08 34.69
N ALA A 497 28.81 5.29 35.24
CA ALA A 497 27.66 6.12 35.58
C ALA A 497 26.78 6.47 34.37
N ALA A 498 27.39 6.79 33.23
CA ALA A 498 26.69 7.04 31.98
C ALA A 498 25.92 5.79 31.49
N MET A 499 26.53 4.60 31.57
CA MET A 499 25.87 3.34 31.20
C MET A 499 24.68 3.04 32.12
N VAL A 500 24.85 3.23 33.43
CA VAL A 500 23.76 3.06 34.41
C VAL A 500 22.60 4.02 34.09
N ALA A 501 22.88 5.30 33.81
CA ALA A 501 21.85 6.27 33.44
C ALA A 501 21.12 5.88 32.14
N LEU A 502 21.86 5.46 31.10
CA LEU A 502 21.32 5.05 29.80
C LEU A 502 20.31 3.89 29.91
N PHE A 503 20.58 2.90 30.77
CA PHE A 503 19.77 1.69 30.87
C PHE A 503 18.71 1.72 31.97
N THR A 504 18.79 2.64 32.93
CA THR A 504 17.80 2.77 34.03
C THR A 504 16.67 3.75 33.72
N THR A 505 16.96 4.84 32.98
CA THR A 505 15.96 5.84 32.53
C THR A 505 14.68 5.23 31.92
N PRO A 506 14.75 4.19 31.06
CA PRO A 506 13.57 3.60 30.41
C PRO A 506 12.74 2.74 31.36
N ALA A 507 13.41 2.02 32.26
CA ALA A 507 12.76 1.12 33.21
C ALA A 507 11.90 1.89 34.24
N ALA A 508 12.30 3.13 34.52
CA ALA A 508 11.56 4.03 35.39
C ALA A 508 10.44 4.82 34.65
N ALA A 509 10.59 5.10 33.34
CA ALA A 509 9.58 5.79 32.53
C ALA A 509 8.33 4.93 32.20
N ALA A 510 8.45 3.60 32.18
CA ALA A 510 7.43 2.70 31.64
C ALA A 510 6.14 2.54 32.48
N GLN A 511 5.99 3.15 33.66
CA GLN A 511 4.86 2.80 34.55
C GLN A 511 4.21 4.00 35.29
N ALA A 512 2.87 3.95 35.33
CA ALA A 512 1.96 5.00 35.80
C ALA A 512 1.86 5.11 37.34
N ALA A 513 1.39 6.29 37.76
CA ALA A 513 1.27 6.89 39.10
C ALA A 513 2.53 7.62 39.65
N PRO A 514 2.46 8.94 39.94
CA PRO A 514 3.57 9.72 40.52
C PRO A 514 4.06 9.15 41.86
N ALA A 515 3.14 8.68 42.71
CA ALA A 515 3.48 8.10 44.02
C ALA A 515 4.30 6.79 43.93
N ALA A 516 4.13 6.02 42.84
CA ALA A 516 4.81 4.74 42.68
C ALA A 516 6.19 4.86 42.00
N ARG A 517 6.61 6.07 41.58
CA ARG A 517 7.94 6.30 40.99
C ARG A 517 9.05 6.25 42.03
N THR A 518 8.86 6.90 43.17
CA THR A 518 9.88 7.00 44.23
C THR A 518 10.22 5.63 44.83
N VAL A 519 9.20 4.83 45.13
CA VAL A 519 9.39 3.46 45.65
C VAL A 519 10.19 2.61 44.68
N ARG A 520 9.97 2.74 43.37
CA ARG A 520 10.66 1.94 42.36
C ARG A 520 12.09 2.38 42.10
N ALA A 521 12.36 3.68 42.13
CA ALA A 521 13.73 4.20 42.09
C ALA A 521 14.55 3.61 43.25
N LEU A 522 13.99 3.59 44.46
CA LEU A 522 14.62 2.97 45.63
C LEU A 522 14.85 1.47 45.44
N VAL A 523 13.86 0.70 44.96
CA VAL A 523 14.03 -0.75 44.76
C VAL A 523 15.06 -1.06 43.66
N SER A 524 15.24 -0.18 42.67
CA SER A 524 16.25 -0.38 41.61
C SER A 524 17.70 -0.27 42.08
N ILE A 525 17.95 0.32 43.26
CA ILE A 525 19.29 0.38 43.87
C ILE A 525 19.78 -1.03 44.20
N ILE A 526 18.90 -1.92 44.67
CA ILE A 526 19.26 -3.28 45.11
C ILE A 526 19.95 -4.10 44.00
N PRO A 527 19.34 -4.30 42.80
CA PRO A 527 19.99 -5.07 41.74
C PRO A 527 21.22 -4.38 41.18
N VAL A 528 21.28 -3.04 41.15
CA VAL A 528 22.45 -2.30 40.65
C VAL A 528 23.63 -2.46 41.60
N SER A 529 23.43 -2.23 42.91
CA SER A 529 24.49 -2.39 43.91
C SER A 529 24.98 -3.84 43.98
N LEU A 530 24.07 -4.81 43.94
CA LEU A 530 24.44 -6.23 43.94
C LEU A 530 25.27 -6.60 42.70
N ALA A 531 24.90 -6.09 41.52
CA ALA A 531 25.65 -6.31 40.28
C ALA A 531 27.05 -5.68 40.29
N VAL A 532 27.19 -4.47 40.86
CA VAL A 532 28.49 -3.79 41.00
C VAL A 532 29.41 -4.58 41.95
N VAL A 533 28.91 -4.94 43.13
CA VAL A 533 29.68 -5.67 44.15
C VAL A 533 30.10 -7.03 43.62
N LEU A 534 29.18 -7.81 43.02
CA LEU A 534 29.52 -9.10 42.44
C LEU A 534 30.48 -8.98 41.26
N GLY A 535 30.31 -7.97 40.39
CA GLY A 535 31.20 -7.77 39.25
C GLY A 535 32.64 -7.44 39.65
N ALA A 536 32.82 -6.66 40.72
CA ALA A 536 34.14 -6.31 41.23
C ALA A 536 34.81 -7.44 42.04
N LEU A 537 34.03 -8.30 42.70
CA LEU A 537 34.56 -9.43 43.47
C LEU A 537 34.87 -10.65 42.59
N LEU A 538 34.12 -10.86 41.51
CA LEU A 538 34.23 -12.04 40.64
C LEU A 538 35.10 -11.79 39.39
N SER A 539 35.75 -10.63 39.27
CA SER A 539 36.56 -10.24 38.10
C SER A 539 37.95 -10.89 38.02
N ALA A 540 38.37 -11.68 39.03
CA ALA A 540 39.74 -12.19 39.12
C ALA A 540 40.01 -13.49 38.35
N ASP A 541 39.08 -14.46 38.36
CA ASP A 541 39.29 -15.80 37.80
C ASP A 541 38.41 -16.09 36.58
N GLN A 542 39.05 -16.43 35.44
CA GLN A 542 38.36 -16.71 34.18
C GLN A 542 37.24 -17.79 34.27
N PRO A 543 37.41 -18.95 34.93
CA PRO A 543 36.32 -19.92 35.07
C PRO A 543 35.16 -19.41 35.93
N VAL A 544 35.46 -18.60 36.96
CA VAL A 544 34.45 -18.01 37.85
C VAL A 544 33.58 -17.00 37.09
N ILE A 545 34.21 -16.22 36.23
CA ILE A 545 33.53 -15.27 35.33
C ILE A 545 32.55 -16.00 34.40
N VAL A 546 32.98 -17.09 33.76
CA VAL A 546 32.13 -17.87 32.84
C VAL A 546 30.89 -18.41 33.56
N VAL A 547 31.09 -19.03 34.73
CA VAL A 547 30.00 -19.63 35.51
C VAL A 547 29.06 -18.56 36.07
N SER A 548 29.61 -17.50 36.68
CA SER A 548 28.80 -16.43 37.28
C SER A 548 27.97 -15.68 36.24
N MET A 549 28.52 -15.39 35.06
CA MET A 549 27.79 -14.75 33.97
C MET A 549 26.67 -15.65 33.41
N ALA A 550 26.94 -16.94 33.24
CA ALA A 550 25.91 -17.89 32.78
C ALA A 550 24.76 -18.04 33.79
N LEU A 551 25.08 -18.05 35.09
CA LEU A 551 24.08 -18.07 36.17
C LEU A 551 23.29 -16.76 36.24
N ALA A 552 23.97 -15.61 36.11
CA ALA A 552 23.32 -14.30 36.09
C ALA A 552 22.34 -14.18 34.90
N ALA A 553 22.72 -14.66 33.71
CA ALA A 553 21.85 -14.72 32.54
C ALA A 553 20.61 -15.58 32.79
N GLY A 554 20.80 -16.78 33.35
CA GLY A 554 19.71 -17.69 33.73
C GLY A 554 18.75 -17.08 34.74
N LEU A 555 19.30 -16.50 35.81
CA LEU A 555 18.54 -15.83 36.86
C LEU A 555 17.71 -14.67 36.30
N ALA A 556 18.30 -13.84 35.44
CA ALA A 556 17.61 -12.72 34.80
C ALA A 556 16.39 -13.18 33.98
N VAL A 557 16.52 -14.28 33.23
CA VAL A 557 15.41 -14.86 32.46
C VAL A 557 14.38 -15.54 33.38
N TRP A 558 14.84 -16.27 34.39
CA TRP A 558 13.98 -16.97 35.34
C TRP A 558 13.09 -16.01 36.15
N LEU A 559 13.63 -14.86 36.55
CA LEU A 559 12.90 -13.80 37.27
C LEU A 559 11.70 -13.24 36.48
N ARG A 560 11.66 -13.40 35.15
CA ARG A 560 10.48 -13.02 34.32
C ARG A 560 9.21 -13.76 34.73
N ARG A 561 9.32 -14.90 35.40
CA ARG A 561 8.17 -15.70 35.87
C ARG A 561 7.29 -14.97 36.89
N PHE A 562 7.85 -14.01 37.62
CA PHE A 562 7.14 -13.23 38.64
C PHE A 562 6.50 -11.95 38.08
N GLY A 563 6.44 -11.84 36.75
CA GLY A 563 5.83 -10.72 36.04
C GLY A 563 6.85 -9.74 35.45
N PRO A 564 6.37 -8.78 34.64
CA PRO A 564 7.23 -7.88 33.86
C PRO A 564 8.10 -6.97 34.73
N ARG A 565 7.64 -6.65 35.95
CA ARG A 565 8.38 -5.79 36.90
C ARG A 565 9.64 -6.46 37.41
N VAL A 566 9.51 -7.68 37.94
CA VAL A 566 10.63 -8.46 38.48
C VAL A 566 11.55 -8.91 37.34
N GLY A 567 10.99 -9.25 36.17
CA GLY A 567 11.76 -9.53 34.97
C GLY A 567 12.65 -8.36 34.51
N ALA A 568 12.14 -7.13 34.57
CA ALA A 568 12.94 -5.94 34.24
C ALA A 568 14.10 -5.72 35.22
N MET A 569 13.90 -6.00 36.52
CA MET A 569 14.97 -5.94 37.53
C MET A 569 16.05 -6.99 37.29
N GLY A 570 15.65 -8.22 36.93
CA GLY A 570 16.60 -9.27 36.55
C GLY A 570 17.42 -8.90 35.31
N GLN A 571 16.79 -8.30 34.30
CA GLN A 571 17.49 -7.81 33.12
C GLN A 571 18.44 -6.66 33.44
N LEU A 572 18.04 -5.74 34.32
CA LEU A 572 18.90 -4.65 34.79
C LEU A 572 20.13 -5.20 35.54
N PHE A 573 19.93 -6.15 36.47
CA PHE A 573 21.00 -6.81 37.21
C PHE A 573 22.05 -7.42 36.26
N PHE A 574 21.61 -8.25 35.30
CA PHE A 574 22.52 -8.87 34.33
C PHE A 574 23.29 -7.84 33.51
N LEU A 575 22.62 -6.76 33.09
CA LEU A 575 23.23 -5.74 32.26
C LEU A 575 24.31 -4.95 33.00
N ILE A 576 24.03 -4.55 34.24
CA ILE A 576 25.02 -3.85 35.08
C ILE A 576 26.16 -4.79 35.45
N PHE A 577 25.88 -6.08 35.73
CA PHE A 577 26.90 -7.09 36.02
C PHE A 577 27.80 -7.36 34.80
N TYR A 578 27.22 -7.37 33.60
CA TYR A 578 27.97 -7.49 32.35
C TYR A 578 28.90 -6.28 32.15
N PHE A 579 28.40 -5.06 32.35
CA PHE A 579 29.22 -3.85 32.15
C PHE A 579 30.29 -3.68 33.21
N SER A 580 30.06 -4.12 34.45
CA SER A 580 31.10 -4.07 35.48
C SER A 580 32.27 -4.99 35.15
N LEU A 581 31.99 -6.15 34.54
CA LEU A 581 33.03 -7.04 34.01
C LEU A 581 33.69 -6.47 32.75
N LEU A 582 32.94 -5.81 31.85
CA LEU A 582 33.49 -5.19 30.64
C LEU A 582 34.51 -4.09 30.93
N VAL A 583 34.25 -3.28 31.96
CA VAL A 583 35.09 -2.15 32.38
C VAL A 583 36.23 -2.60 33.30
N HIS A 584 36.31 -3.89 33.65
CA HIS A 584 37.34 -4.46 34.54
C HIS A 584 37.37 -3.76 35.92
N LEU A 585 36.22 -3.66 36.59
CA LEU A 585 36.17 -3.07 37.93
C LEU A 585 37.13 -3.78 38.90
N SER A 586 38.06 -2.99 39.46
CA SER A 586 38.96 -3.43 40.52
C SER A 586 38.22 -3.56 41.85
N SER A 587 38.66 -4.52 42.68
CA SER A 587 38.17 -4.68 44.05
C SER A 587 38.49 -3.47 44.94
N GLN A 588 39.47 -2.66 44.56
CA GLN A 588 39.86 -1.44 45.27
C GLN A 588 38.91 -0.27 45.00
N ASP A 589 38.18 -0.28 43.87
CA ASP A 589 37.34 0.83 43.41
C ASP A 589 35.84 0.59 43.61
N ILE A 590 35.47 -0.43 44.41
CA ILE A 590 34.08 -0.82 44.66
C ILE A 590 33.27 0.36 45.19
N LEU A 591 33.82 1.11 46.15
CA LEU A 591 33.12 2.21 46.81
C LEU A 591 32.83 3.36 45.83
N PHE A 592 33.83 3.75 45.04
CA PHE A 592 33.67 4.80 44.03
C PHE A 592 32.70 4.37 42.92
N SER A 593 32.79 3.12 42.48
CA SER A 593 31.92 2.58 41.44
C SER A 593 30.46 2.44 41.89
N LEU A 594 30.22 2.07 43.15
CA LEU A 594 28.88 2.11 43.76
C LEU A 594 28.34 3.54 43.79
N LEU A 595 29.17 4.50 44.18
CA LEU A 595 28.79 5.91 44.20
C LEU A 595 28.45 6.41 42.78
N ALA A 596 29.28 6.10 41.79
CA ALA A 596 29.03 6.40 40.37
C ALA A 596 27.71 5.78 39.87
N ALA A 597 27.41 4.53 40.26
CA ALA A 597 26.16 3.87 39.93
C ALA A 597 24.94 4.56 40.55
N ILE A 598 25.05 4.96 41.82
CA ILE A 598 24.01 5.69 42.55
C ILE A 598 23.78 7.06 41.91
N VAL A 599 24.83 7.78 41.52
CA VAL A 599 24.72 9.05 40.80
C VAL A 599 24.02 8.86 39.45
N GLY A 600 24.35 7.81 38.69
CA GLY A 600 23.64 7.45 37.45
C GLY A 600 22.15 7.19 37.66
N LEU A 601 21.78 6.46 38.72
CA LEU A 601 20.39 6.24 39.13
C LEU A 601 19.69 7.54 39.55
N ALA A 602 20.36 8.38 40.34
CA ALA A 602 19.84 9.64 40.82
C ALA A 602 19.61 10.63 39.65
N ALA A 603 20.53 10.70 38.69
CA ALA A 603 20.40 11.51 37.49
C ALA A 603 19.18 11.07 36.64
N SER A 604 19.02 9.75 36.46
CA SER A 604 17.86 9.15 35.78
C SER A 604 16.54 9.47 36.48
N TRP A 605 16.52 9.50 37.81
CA TRP A 605 15.35 9.87 38.61
C TRP A 605 15.03 11.37 38.53
N LEU A 606 16.04 12.23 38.68
CA LEU A 606 15.91 13.70 38.61
C LEU A 606 15.36 14.16 37.27
N VAL A 607 15.88 13.62 36.17
CA VAL A 607 15.43 14.00 34.82
C VAL A 607 13.99 13.55 34.54
N GLN A 608 13.49 12.54 35.23
CA GLN A 608 12.08 12.12 35.14
C GLN A 608 11.10 13.04 35.88
N ALA A 609 11.58 14.02 36.65
CA ALA A 609 10.75 15.10 37.17
C ALA A 609 10.29 16.07 36.07
N ILE A 610 11.02 16.14 34.94
CA ILE A 610 10.60 16.93 33.78
C ILE A 610 9.26 16.37 33.25
N PRO A 611 8.25 17.18 32.90
CA PRO A 611 6.97 16.71 32.35
C PRO A 611 7.11 16.10 30.94
N GLY A 612 6.37 15.03 30.66
CA GLY A 612 6.43 14.30 29.39
C GLY A 612 5.52 14.89 28.33
N ALA A 613 5.53 14.31 27.12
CA ALA A 613 4.48 14.61 26.14
C ALA A 613 3.10 14.30 26.77
N PRO A 614 2.18 15.28 26.87
CA PRO A 614 0.88 15.04 27.45
C PRO A 614 0.13 13.96 26.65
N PRO A 615 -0.53 13.00 27.33
CA PRO A 615 -1.11 11.84 26.66
C PRO A 615 -2.22 12.26 25.67
N ALA A 616 -2.94 13.35 25.95
CA ALA A 616 -3.90 13.96 25.02
C ALA A 616 -3.23 14.35 23.68
N ARG A 617 -2.04 14.95 23.70
CA ARG A 617 -1.31 15.33 22.47
C ARG A 617 -0.86 14.10 21.68
N GLN A 618 -0.45 13.04 22.37
CA GLN A 618 -0.08 11.76 21.74
C GLN A 618 -1.29 11.12 21.05
N VAL A 619 -2.47 11.13 21.68
CA VAL A 619 -3.71 10.61 21.08
C VAL A 619 -4.15 11.46 19.87
N HIS A 620 -4.15 12.79 19.97
CA HIS A 620 -4.50 13.65 18.84
C HIS A 620 -3.55 13.48 17.66
N ALA A 621 -2.23 13.47 17.91
CA ALA A 621 -1.23 13.23 16.87
C ALA A 621 -1.32 11.82 16.29
N GLY A 622 -1.64 10.83 17.12
CA GLY A 622 -1.86 9.45 16.69
C GLY A 622 -3.09 9.31 15.77
N ILE A 623 -4.22 9.93 16.11
CA ILE A 623 -5.40 9.93 15.23
C ILE A 623 -5.10 10.68 13.92
N ALA A 624 -4.36 11.79 13.98
CA ALA A 624 -3.89 12.47 12.77
C ALA A 624 -2.99 11.55 11.91
N ALA A 625 -2.12 10.75 12.53
CA ALA A 625 -1.32 9.75 11.84
C ALA A 625 -2.19 8.65 11.22
N VAL A 626 -3.28 8.21 11.89
CA VAL A 626 -4.25 7.26 11.33
C VAL A 626 -4.88 7.82 10.04
N TYR A 627 -5.33 9.07 10.03
CA TYR A 627 -5.87 9.71 8.82
C TYR A 627 -4.82 9.74 7.68
N GLU A 628 -3.57 10.10 7.98
CA GLU A 628 -2.48 10.10 6.99
C GLU A 628 -2.16 8.71 6.44
N ARG A 629 -2.23 7.66 7.27
CA ARG A 629 -2.04 6.26 6.85
C ARG A 629 -3.18 5.79 5.95
N ILE A 630 -4.42 6.18 6.26
CA ILE A 630 -5.58 5.86 5.41
C ILE A 630 -5.46 6.57 4.07
N GLU A 631 -5.01 7.83 4.02
CA GLU A 631 -4.75 8.51 2.75
C GLU A 631 -3.66 7.83 1.92
N ASP A 632 -2.53 7.43 2.53
CA ASP A 632 -1.48 6.69 1.81
C ASP A 632 -2.00 5.33 1.28
N LEU A 633 -2.89 4.68 2.03
CA LEU A 633 -3.55 3.45 1.64
C LEU A 633 -4.52 3.70 0.47
N LEU A 634 -5.39 4.71 0.56
CA LEU A 634 -6.32 5.10 -0.50
C LEU A 634 -5.59 5.53 -1.78
N ASP A 635 -4.51 6.30 -1.68
CA ASP A 635 -3.64 6.65 -2.82
C ASP A 635 -3.15 5.40 -3.56
N THR A 636 -2.65 4.41 -2.80
CA THR A 636 -2.14 3.16 -3.38
C THR A 636 -3.27 2.31 -3.97
N LEU A 637 -4.47 2.37 -3.38
CA LEU A 637 -5.67 1.71 -3.91
C LEU A 637 -6.15 2.34 -5.21
N VAL A 638 -6.14 3.68 -5.29
CA VAL A 638 -6.45 4.41 -6.52
C VAL A 638 -5.51 3.97 -7.64
N ASP A 639 -4.22 3.82 -7.35
CA ASP A 639 -3.22 3.34 -8.32
C ASP A 639 -3.51 1.90 -8.77
N LEU A 640 -3.86 1.03 -7.82
CA LEU A 640 -4.20 -0.37 -8.12
C LEU A 640 -5.46 -0.46 -9.01
N VAL A 641 -6.53 0.23 -8.62
CA VAL A 641 -7.83 0.20 -9.32
C VAL A 641 -7.71 0.86 -10.70
N SER A 642 -7.11 2.05 -10.80
CA SER A 642 -6.96 2.76 -12.08
C SER A 642 -6.05 2.02 -13.05
N SER A 643 -5.04 1.29 -12.56
CA SER A 643 -4.15 0.51 -13.42
C SER A 643 -4.82 -0.72 -14.03
N GLY A 644 -5.81 -1.30 -13.34
CA GLY A 644 -6.47 -2.56 -13.73
C GLY A 644 -5.50 -3.75 -13.87
N ARG A 645 -4.29 -3.68 -13.31
CA ARG A 645 -3.23 -4.68 -13.48
C ARG A 645 -2.93 -5.38 -12.15
N PRO A 646 -2.64 -6.69 -12.16
CA PRO A 646 -2.17 -7.40 -10.97
C PRO A 646 -0.70 -7.03 -10.68
N ASP A 647 -0.46 -5.84 -10.11
CA ASP A 647 0.89 -5.40 -9.73
C ASP A 647 1.27 -5.91 -8.33
N ARG A 648 2.21 -6.86 -8.29
CA ARG A 648 2.77 -7.42 -7.04
C ARG A 648 3.44 -6.37 -6.15
N ARG A 649 3.85 -5.22 -6.70
CA ARG A 649 4.46 -4.13 -5.94
C ARG A 649 3.40 -3.33 -5.20
N LEU A 650 2.35 -2.88 -5.88
CA LEU A 650 1.23 -2.18 -5.25
C LEU A 650 0.58 -3.05 -4.18
N VAL A 651 0.44 -4.35 -4.41
CA VAL A 651 -0.05 -5.30 -3.38
C VAL A 651 0.90 -5.36 -2.17
N ARG A 652 2.23 -5.35 -2.38
CA ARG A 652 3.21 -5.29 -1.28
C ARG A 652 3.16 -3.96 -0.54
N GLU A 653 3.01 -2.85 -1.24
CA GLU A 653 2.87 -1.51 -0.66
C GLU A 653 1.60 -1.42 0.17
N LEU A 654 0.45 -1.91 -0.32
CA LEU A 654 -0.80 -1.99 0.43
C LEU A 654 -0.66 -2.84 1.70
N ARG A 655 0.03 -4.00 1.64
CA ARG A 655 0.32 -4.80 2.84
C ARG A 655 1.18 -4.03 3.83
N SER A 656 2.21 -3.34 3.35
CA SER A 656 3.07 -2.52 4.23
C SER A 656 2.30 -1.35 4.85
N ALA A 657 1.40 -0.72 4.10
CA ALA A 657 0.54 0.37 4.55
C ALA A 657 -0.48 -0.11 5.58
N ARG A 658 -1.05 -1.30 5.37
CA ARG A 658 -1.93 -1.99 6.33
C ARG A 658 -1.19 -2.23 7.66
N THR A 659 -0.04 -2.89 7.63
CA THR A 659 0.74 -3.14 8.84
C THR A 659 1.18 -1.84 9.51
N ALA A 660 1.47 -0.79 8.73
CA ALA A 660 1.77 0.52 9.30
C ALA A 660 0.56 1.19 9.97
N LEU A 661 -0.65 1.02 9.42
CA LEU A 661 -1.90 1.49 10.03
C LEU A 661 -2.17 0.74 11.35
N GLU A 662 -2.03 -0.58 11.35
CA GLU A 662 -2.15 -1.44 12.54
C GLU A 662 -1.19 -0.98 13.65
N HIS A 663 0.10 -0.84 13.34
CA HIS A 663 1.08 -0.33 14.31
C HIS A 663 0.75 1.07 14.83
N THR A 664 0.20 1.94 13.98
CA THR A 664 -0.19 3.29 14.40
C THR A 664 -1.36 3.26 15.38
N VAL A 665 -2.34 2.38 15.15
CA VAL A 665 -3.48 2.19 16.08
C VAL A 665 -3.01 1.57 17.41
N ASP A 666 -2.11 0.59 17.36
CA ASP A 666 -1.54 -0.03 18.56
C ASP A 666 -0.74 0.98 19.40
N ASP A 667 0.04 1.85 18.75
CA ASP A 667 0.80 2.93 19.41
C ASP A 667 -0.10 3.92 20.17
N ILE A 668 -1.38 4.06 19.78
CA ILE A 668 -2.37 4.96 20.42
C ILE A 668 -2.98 4.34 21.69
N ASN A 669 -3.04 3.00 21.79
CA ASN A 669 -3.68 2.31 22.92
C ASN A 669 -2.99 2.61 24.26
N GLY A 670 -1.66 2.64 24.30
CA GLY A 670 -0.90 2.96 25.52
C GLY A 670 -1.16 4.39 26.06
N PRO A 671 -1.10 5.44 25.23
CA PRO A 671 -1.54 6.79 25.60
C PRO A 671 -3.00 6.85 26.07
N LEU A 672 -3.94 6.15 25.40
CA LEU A 672 -5.35 6.09 25.79
C LEU A 672 -5.55 5.50 27.20
N GLU A 673 -4.83 4.42 27.53
CA GLU A 673 -4.86 3.81 28.87
C GLU A 673 -4.35 4.77 29.95
N ARG A 674 -3.30 5.54 29.65
CA ARG A 674 -2.79 6.56 30.57
C ARG A 674 -3.77 7.71 30.79
N MET A 675 -4.56 8.09 29.79
CA MET A 675 -5.61 9.11 29.93
C MET A 675 -6.76 8.65 30.83
N SER A 676 -7.11 7.36 30.78
CA SER A 676 -8.18 6.77 31.58
C SER A 676 -7.91 6.81 33.09
N GLY A 677 -6.64 6.91 33.51
CA GLY A 677 -6.24 6.80 34.91
C GLY A 677 -6.18 8.12 35.69
N ASP A 678 -6.15 9.28 35.01
CA ASP A 678 -5.74 10.53 35.69
C ASP A 678 -6.43 11.82 35.16
N GLN A 679 -7.06 11.84 33.95
CA GLN A 679 -7.44 13.13 33.32
C GLN A 679 -8.72 13.17 32.46
N MET A 680 -9.32 12.05 32.02
CA MET A 680 -10.46 12.09 31.07
C MET A 680 -11.56 11.09 31.44
N ASN A 681 -12.83 11.40 31.10
CA ASN A 681 -13.98 10.53 31.33
C ASN A 681 -13.72 9.12 30.75
N PRO A 682 -13.77 8.03 31.56
CA PRO A 682 -13.50 6.67 31.11
C PRO A 682 -14.42 6.22 29.96
N MET A 683 -15.63 6.78 29.89
CA MET A 683 -16.56 6.55 28.77
C MET A 683 -15.99 7.10 27.45
N ARG A 684 -15.42 8.31 27.44
CA ARG A 684 -14.83 8.91 26.24
C ARG A 684 -13.65 8.10 25.72
N VAL A 685 -12.81 7.56 26.60
CA VAL A 685 -11.68 6.69 26.22
C VAL A 685 -12.19 5.37 25.61
N ARG A 686 -13.24 4.76 26.19
CA ARG A 686 -13.87 3.53 25.67
C ARG A 686 -14.46 3.74 24.27
N VAL A 687 -15.23 4.81 24.07
CA VAL A 687 -15.88 5.11 22.78
C VAL A 687 -14.83 5.50 21.73
N LEU A 688 -13.80 6.27 22.09
CA LEU A 688 -12.72 6.64 21.18
C LEU A 688 -11.94 5.40 20.70
N ARG A 689 -11.64 4.46 21.61
CA ARG A 689 -11.02 3.17 21.27
C ARG A 689 -11.89 2.37 20.30
N MET A 690 -13.20 2.32 20.54
CA MET A 690 -14.16 1.64 19.67
C MET A 690 -14.17 2.25 18.26
N ARG A 691 -14.20 3.58 18.13
CA ARG A 691 -14.25 4.23 16.80
C ARG A 691 -12.92 4.18 16.04
N ILE A 692 -11.78 4.26 16.72
CA ILE A 692 -10.48 4.02 16.08
C ILE A 692 -10.44 2.60 15.50
N PHE A 693 -10.97 1.62 16.25
CA PHE A 693 -11.08 0.25 15.76
C PHE A 693 -12.09 0.09 14.61
N ASP A 694 -13.23 0.80 14.64
CA ASP A 694 -14.20 0.80 13.52
C ASP A 694 -13.55 1.32 12.22
N VAL A 695 -12.70 2.35 12.31
CA VAL A 695 -11.95 2.90 11.17
C VAL A 695 -10.91 1.90 10.66
N GLN A 696 -10.11 1.31 11.55
CA GLN A 696 -9.14 0.27 11.19
C GLN A 696 -9.83 -0.87 10.44
N LEU A 697 -10.93 -1.36 11.00
CA LEU A 697 -11.68 -2.46 10.42
C LEU A 697 -12.25 -2.10 9.04
N ALA A 698 -12.84 -0.92 8.90
CA ALA A 698 -13.40 -0.50 7.63
C ALA A 698 -12.32 -0.41 6.54
N ALA A 699 -11.11 0.03 6.92
CA ALA A 699 -9.94 0.01 6.03
C ALA A 699 -9.50 -1.41 5.68
N GLU A 700 -9.48 -2.34 6.66
CA GLU A 700 -9.16 -3.75 6.43
C GLU A 700 -10.18 -4.43 5.50
N ASN A 701 -11.48 -4.19 5.71
CA ASN A 701 -12.56 -4.72 4.86
C ASN A 701 -12.51 -4.20 3.43
N LEU A 702 -12.02 -2.98 3.22
CA LEU A 702 -11.79 -2.44 1.89
C LEU A 702 -10.59 -3.13 1.22
N LEU A 703 -9.51 -3.33 1.99
CA LEU A 703 -8.29 -3.98 1.53
C LEU A 703 -8.44 -5.47 1.20
N THR A 704 -9.37 -6.20 1.83
CA THR A 704 -9.58 -7.62 1.53
C THR A 704 -10.23 -7.85 0.17
N LEU A 705 -11.06 -6.91 -0.29
CA LEU A 705 -11.84 -7.05 -1.53
C LEU A 705 -11.06 -6.58 -2.78
N LEU A 706 -10.12 -5.64 -2.62
CA LEU A 706 -9.47 -4.93 -3.73
C LEU A 706 -8.34 -5.70 -4.48
N PRO A 707 -7.51 -6.55 -3.84
CA PRO A 707 -6.48 -7.31 -4.54
C PRO A 707 -7.03 -8.34 -5.56
N VAL A 708 -8.32 -8.66 -5.49
CA VAL A 708 -9.03 -9.57 -6.41
C VAL A 708 -9.62 -8.82 -7.62
N VAL A 709 -9.77 -7.49 -7.53
CA VAL A 709 -10.31 -6.61 -8.59
C VAL A 709 -9.57 -6.74 -9.93
N PRO A 710 -8.22 -6.89 -9.99
CA PRO A 710 -7.54 -7.10 -11.27
C PRO A 710 -7.82 -8.45 -11.94
N SER A 711 -8.41 -9.41 -11.24
CA SER A 711 -8.78 -10.73 -11.77
C SER A 711 -10.24 -10.81 -12.25
N ILE A 712 -11.05 -9.80 -11.92
CA ILE A 712 -12.45 -9.70 -12.32
C ILE A 712 -12.51 -8.85 -13.60
N ALA A 713 -13.34 -9.24 -14.57
CA ALA A 713 -13.53 -8.53 -15.84
C ALA A 713 -14.30 -7.21 -15.63
N ILE A 714 -13.65 -6.24 -15.00
CA ILE A 714 -14.19 -4.89 -14.75
C ILE A 714 -13.93 -4.04 -16.00
N THR A 715 -14.90 -3.24 -16.42
CA THR A 715 -14.77 -2.32 -17.55
C THR A 715 -13.84 -1.13 -17.22
N VAL A 716 -13.40 -0.36 -18.24
CA VAL A 716 -12.60 0.87 -18.01
C VAL A 716 -13.40 1.88 -17.19
N ASP A 717 -14.71 1.97 -17.45
CA ASP A 717 -15.62 2.91 -16.81
C ASP A 717 -15.86 2.55 -15.33
N GLU A 718 -16.11 1.28 -15.01
CA GLU A 718 -16.27 0.81 -13.62
C GLU A 718 -15.00 1.02 -12.78
N ARG A 719 -13.81 0.74 -13.35
CA ARG A 719 -12.53 1.01 -12.68
C ARG A 719 -12.36 2.48 -12.38
N ALA A 720 -12.69 3.33 -13.33
CA ALA A 720 -12.48 4.74 -13.17
C ALA A 720 -13.49 5.39 -12.22
N ARG A 721 -14.72 4.88 -12.13
CA ARG A 721 -15.71 5.23 -11.09
C ARG A 721 -15.20 4.86 -9.70
N LEU A 722 -14.73 3.63 -9.51
CA LEU A 722 -14.11 3.19 -8.25
C LEU A 722 -12.91 4.08 -7.86
N ALA A 723 -12.04 4.40 -8.83
CA ALA A 723 -10.92 5.32 -8.61
C ALA A 723 -11.40 6.73 -8.25
N GLY A 724 -12.48 7.22 -8.88
CA GLY A 724 -13.12 8.49 -8.57
C GLY A 724 -13.63 8.56 -7.13
N ASP A 725 -14.31 7.53 -6.64
CA ASP A 725 -14.84 7.47 -5.28
C ASP A 725 -13.75 7.34 -4.22
N LEU A 726 -12.69 6.59 -4.51
CA LEU A 726 -11.51 6.53 -3.65
C LEU A 726 -10.82 7.91 -3.57
N VAL A 727 -10.69 8.63 -4.69
CA VAL A 727 -10.15 10.01 -4.72
C VAL A 727 -11.06 10.97 -3.96
N ALA A 728 -12.38 10.87 -4.10
CA ALA A 728 -13.34 11.70 -3.38
C ALA A 728 -13.23 11.45 -1.86
N THR A 729 -13.20 10.18 -1.45
CA THR A 729 -13.01 9.78 -0.05
C THR A 729 -11.67 10.30 0.49
N SER A 730 -10.59 10.19 -0.28
CA SER A 730 -9.29 10.75 0.11
C SER A 730 -9.35 12.28 0.26
N ALA A 731 -10.04 12.99 -0.63
CA ALA A 731 -10.19 14.43 -0.57
C ALA A 731 -11.03 14.88 0.64
N GLU A 732 -12.06 14.11 1.00
CA GLU A 732 -12.87 14.34 2.20
C GLU A 732 -12.05 14.14 3.47
N ILE A 733 -11.31 13.02 3.60
CA ILE A 733 -10.38 12.77 4.71
C ILE A 733 -9.32 13.89 4.79
N SER A 734 -8.86 14.36 3.64
CA SER A 734 -7.95 15.50 3.54
C SER A 734 -8.56 16.79 4.06
N ALA A 735 -9.82 17.05 3.73
CA ALA A 735 -10.57 18.22 4.16
C ALA A 735 -10.93 18.16 5.65
N PHE A 736 -11.08 16.96 6.23
CA PHE A 736 -11.31 16.76 7.67
C PHE A 736 -10.15 17.25 8.55
N ARG A 737 -8.98 17.51 7.95
CA ARG A 737 -7.83 18.18 8.58
C ARG A 737 -8.01 19.70 8.73
N GLY A 738 -8.96 20.31 8.01
CA GLY A 738 -9.29 21.73 8.07
C GLY A 738 -10.51 22.01 8.95
N SER A 739 -10.62 23.23 9.48
CA SER A 739 -11.72 23.69 10.35
C SER A 739 -13.08 23.82 9.63
N ALA A 740 -13.19 23.40 8.37
CA ALA A 740 -14.42 23.44 7.60
C ALA A 740 -15.29 22.21 7.92
N ALA A 741 -16.52 22.46 8.33
CA ALA A 741 -17.56 21.44 8.43
C ALA A 741 -17.91 20.95 7.01
N PRO A 742 -17.94 19.63 6.76
CA PRO A 742 -18.47 19.10 5.51
C PRO A 742 -20.00 19.27 5.50
N PRO A 743 -20.64 19.31 4.31
CA PRO A 743 -22.09 19.26 4.24
C PRO A 743 -22.61 17.95 4.86
N GLU A 744 -23.59 18.05 5.76
CA GLU A 744 -24.28 16.89 6.33
C GLU A 744 -24.97 16.10 5.20
N ARG A 745 -24.57 14.84 5.04
CA ARG A 745 -25.19 13.90 4.09
C ARG A 745 -25.97 12.83 4.83
N SER A 746 -27.19 12.58 4.37
CA SER A 746 -28.19 11.81 5.09
C SER A 746 -28.02 10.31 4.81
N ARG A 747 -28.57 9.45 5.68
CA ARG A 747 -28.48 7.98 5.56
C ARG A 747 -29.13 7.42 4.28
N LYS A 748 -29.88 8.25 3.54
CA LYS A 748 -30.47 7.95 2.23
C LYS A 748 -29.47 8.01 1.07
N ASP A 749 -28.33 8.67 1.23
CA ASP A 749 -27.24 8.74 0.22
C ASP A 749 -26.40 7.44 0.17
N LEU A 750 -26.94 6.33 0.69
CA LEU A 750 -26.33 4.99 0.81
C LEU A 750 -26.80 4.00 -0.26
N GLU A 751 -27.68 4.42 -1.16
CA GLU A 751 -28.20 3.56 -2.23
C GLU A 751 -27.16 3.44 -3.36
N LEU A 752 -26.76 2.20 -3.66
CA LEU A 752 -25.78 1.88 -4.69
C LEU A 752 -26.45 1.89 -6.08
N PRO A 753 -25.79 2.41 -7.11
CA PRO A 753 -26.29 2.40 -8.49
C PRO A 753 -26.74 1.01 -8.97
N PRO A 754 -27.89 0.89 -9.66
CA PRO A 754 -28.30 -0.34 -10.31
C PRO A 754 -27.39 -0.68 -11.51
N GLY A 755 -27.31 -1.95 -11.91
CA GLY A 755 -26.51 -2.40 -13.07
C GLY A 755 -25.03 -2.75 -12.80
N LEU A 756 -24.49 -2.44 -11.63
CA LEU A 756 -23.12 -2.81 -11.25
C LEU A 756 -22.98 -4.32 -11.01
N THR A 757 -21.83 -4.88 -11.42
CA THR A 757 -21.43 -6.25 -11.03
C THR A 757 -21.40 -6.40 -9.50
N SER A 758 -21.70 -7.60 -8.99
CA SER A 758 -21.79 -7.85 -7.54
C SER A 758 -20.52 -7.48 -6.78
N ASP A 759 -19.37 -7.59 -7.44
CA ASP A 759 -18.06 -7.33 -6.84
C ASP A 759 -17.75 -5.83 -6.77
N VAL A 760 -18.08 -5.05 -7.80
CA VAL A 760 -17.96 -3.58 -7.78
C VAL A 760 -18.86 -2.98 -6.70
N ARG A 761 -20.09 -3.51 -6.55
CA ARG A 761 -21.02 -3.11 -5.49
C ARG A 761 -20.44 -3.34 -4.09
N ARG A 762 -19.77 -4.47 -3.87
CA ARG A 762 -19.11 -4.80 -2.59
C ARG A 762 -17.95 -3.85 -2.29
N VAL A 763 -17.13 -3.53 -3.28
CA VAL A 763 -16.01 -2.59 -3.12
C VAL A 763 -16.53 -1.19 -2.77
N LEU A 764 -17.53 -0.69 -3.51
CA LEU A 764 -18.16 0.60 -3.23
C LEU A 764 -18.73 0.67 -1.82
N PHE A 765 -19.44 -0.37 -1.39
CA PHE A 765 -19.96 -0.45 -0.03
C PHE A 765 -18.85 -0.38 1.02
N SER A 766 -17.72 -1.05 0.81
CA SER A 766 -16.57 -0.95 1.72
C SER A 766 -15.92 0.45 1.72
N ILE A 767 -15.87 1.15 0.58
CA ILE A 767 -15.42 2.55 0.50
C ILE A 767 -16.33 3.43 1.36
N MET A 768 -17.65 3.24 1.25
CA MET A 768 -18.64 3.99 2.03
C MET A 768 -18.55 3.70 3.53
N GLN A 769 -18.33 2.44 3.91
CA GLN A 769 -18.11 2.08 5.32
C GLN A 769 -16.91 2.79 5.91
N LEU A 770 -15.79 2.84 5.18
CA LEU A 770 -14.58 3.54 5.61
C LEU A 770 -14.84 5.03 5.79
N ARG A 771 -15.47 5.67 4.80
CA ARG A 771 -15.87 7.08 4.87
C ARG A 771 -16.71 7.35 6.13
N TYR A 772 -17.71 6.51 6.38
CA TYR A 772 -18.61 6.66 7.51
C TYR A 772 -17.94 6.44 8.87
N ALA A 773 -17.03 5.47 8.97
CA ALA A 773 -16.25 5.22 10.18
C ALA A 773 -15.36 6.42 10.53
N VAL A 774 -14.71 7.02 9.52
CA VAL A 774 -13.87 8.22 9.71
C VAL A 774 -14.72 9.41 10.18
N GLU A 775 -15.88 9.63 9.58
CA GLU A 775 -16.78 10.72 9.97
C GLU A 775 -17.28 10.57 11.42
N ARG A 776 -17.57 9.34 11.87
CA ARG A 776 -17.92 9.07 13.27
C ARG A 776 -16.77 9.36 14.23
N LEU A 777 -15.55 8.98 13.88
CA LEU A 777 -14.37 9.26 14.70
C LEU A 777 -14.15 10.78 14.84
N ARG A 778 -14.27 11.53 13.75
CA ARG A 778 -14.15 13.00 13.76
C ARG A 778 -15.19 13.66 14.65
N ARG A 779 -16.46 13.26 14.54
CA ARG A 779 -17.54 13.80 15.39
C ARG A 779 -17.24 13.64 16.88
N LEU A 780 -16.67 12.52 17.30
CA LEU A 780 -16.25 12.33 18.69
C LEU A 780 -15.04 13.16 19.11
N GLN A 781 -14.15 13.50 18.18
CA GLN A 781 -13.03 14.40 18.46
C GLN A 781 -13.52 15.83 18.73
N LEU A 782 -14.58 16.25 18.03
CA LEU A 782 -15.19 17.58 18.14
C LEU A 782 -16.26 17.67 19.23
N ALA A 783 -16.82 16.55 19.66
CA ALA A 783 -17.87 16.51 20.70
C ALA A 783 -17.31 16.86 22.09
N ASP A 784 -18.06 17.69 22.82
CA ASP A 784 -17.84 17.93 24.24
C ASP A 784 -18.35 16.75 25.08
N ASP A 785 -17.85 16.63 26.32
CA ASP A 785 -18.16 15.51 27.21
C ASP A 785 -19.69 15.34 27.46
N LYS A 786 -20.45 16.45 27.50
CA LYS A 786 -21.92 16.43 27.64
C LYS A 786 -22.66 15.85 26.41
N ALA A 787 -22.11 16.03 25.21
CA ALA A 787 -22.68 15.49 23.99
C ALA A 787 -22.39 13.98 23.84
N LEU A 788 -21.41 13.45 24.57
CA LEU A 788 -21.15 12.02 24.65
C LEU A 788 -22.14 11.28 25.56
N GLU A 789 -22.63 11.94 26.62
CA GLU A 789 -23.62 11.37 27.56
C GLU A 789 -25.00 11.17 26.92
N SER A 790 -25.34 11.95 25.89
CA SER A 790 -26.59 11.85 25.13
C SER A 790 -26.57 10.82 23.99
N LEU A 791 -25.42 10.16 23.75
CA LEU A 791 -25.35 9.08 22.76
C LEU A 791 -26.09 7.85 23.30
N PRO A 792 -26.97 7.19 22.52
CA PRO A 792 -27.75 6.03 22.98
C PRO A 792 -26.90 4.83 23.46
N GLU A 793 -25.62 4.76 23.07
CA GLU A 793 -24.66 3.77 23.56
C GLU A 793 -24.19 4.03 25.01
N ALA A 794 -24.31 5.25 25.53
CA ALA A 794 -23.95 5.63 26.90
C ALA A 794 -25.06 5.32 27.93
N ALA A 795 -26.32 5.23 27.49
CA ALA A 795 -27.48 4.99 28.35
C ALA A 795 -27.69 3.52 28.74
N ALA A 796 -27.00 2.57 28.09
CA ALA A 796 -27.22 1.13 28.26
C ALA A 796 -26.66 0.53 29.57
N ASP A 797 -25.91 1.29 30.39
CA ASP A 797 -25.21 0.77 31.59
C ASP A 797 -25.51 1.55 32.88
N THR A 798 -26.66 2.24 32.97
CA THR A 798 -27.07 2.93 34.22
C THR A 798 -27.86 2.00 35.14
N ASP A 799 -27.26 0.86 35.54
CA ASP A 799 -27.63 0.18 36.79
C ASP A 799 -26.43 -0.60 37.35
N PRO A 800 -25.62 -0.02 38.26
CA PRO A 800 -24.55 -0.75 38.90
C PRO A 800 -25.16 -1.61 40.01
N GLY A 801 -25.51 -2.86 39.69
CA GLY A 801 -25.72 -3.88 40.72
C GLY A 801 -24.49 -3.91 41.67
N PRO A 802 -24.66 -4.07 43.00
CA PRO A 802 -23.63 -3.81 44.01
C PRO A 802 -22.44 -4.81 44.04
N GLY A 803 -22.06 -5.40 42.91
CA GLY A 803 -20.94 -6.34 42.76
C GLY A 803 -19.78 -5.86 41.89
N ALA A 804 -19.85 -4.70 41.23
CA ALA A 804 -18.89 -4.31 40.18
C ALA A 804 -17.81 -3.29 40.59
N ALA A 805 -17.61 -3.03 41.88
CA ALA A 805 -16.60 -2.08 42.36
C ALA A 805 -15.27 -2.73 42.82
N GLN A 806 -15.04 -4.04 42.59
CA GLN A 806 -13.81 -4.68 43.06
C GLN A 806 -13.26 -5.74 42.11
N LYS A 807 -12.44 -5.29 41.14
CA LYS A 807 -11.21 -5.93 40.59
C LYS A 807 -10.81 -5.28 39.26
N SER A 808 -10.33 -4.03 39.32
CA SER A 808 -9.40 -3.50 38.30
C SER A 808 -8.06 -3.21 38.97
N GLY A 809 -7.53 -4.24 39.63
CA GLY A 809 -6.12 -4.38 39.93
C GLY A 809 -5.74 -5.71 39.34
N ALA A 810 -4.84 -5.70 38.35
CA ALA A 810 -4.17 -6.84 37.74
C ALA A 810 -4.57 -8.21 38.32
N ALA A 811 -5.72 -8.74 37.88
CA ALA A 811 -6.06 -10.12 38.14
C ALA A 811 -5.24 -10.94 37.14
N ALA A 812 -4.09 -11.42 37.60
CA ALA A 812 -3.57 -12.68 37.15
C ALA A 812 -4.76 -13.63 36.97
N HIS A 813 -4.94 -14.17 35.77
CA HIS A 813 -5.75 -15.37 35.63
C HIS A 813 -5.27 -16.35 36.70
N PRO A 814 -6.14 -16.91 37.55
CA PRO A 814 -5.77 -18.13 38.25
C PRO A 814 -5.39 -19.09 37.13
N ALA A 815 -4.12 -19.45 37.07
CA ALA A 815 -3.73 -20.58 36.25
C ALA A 815 -4.71 -21.72 36.59
N PRO A 816 -5.25 -22.44 35.60
CA PRO A 816 -6.00 -23.66 35.89
C PRO A 816 -5.19 -24.49 36.90
N PRO A 817 -5.82 -25.12 37.90
CA PRO A 817 -5.09 -25.92 38.89
C PRO A 817 -4.11 -26.81 38.14
N PRO A 818 -2.83 -26.87 38.57
CA PRO A 818 -1.78 -27.46 37.77
C PRO A 818 -2.19 -28.88 37.43
N GLN A 819 -2.57 -29.11 36.17
CA GLN A 819 -2.51 -30.43 35.60
C GLN A 819 -1.03 -30.78 35.63
N ARG A 820 -0.64 -31.50 36.69
CA ARG A 820 0.67 -32.10 36.88
C ARG A 820 0.87 -33.15 35.80
N THR A 821 1.17 -32.70 34.61
CA THR A 821 1.90 -33.47 33.60
C THR A 821 3.30 -32.86 33.58
N GLY A 822 4.34 -33.70 33.62
CA GLY A 822 5.74 -33.34 33.92
C GLY A 822 6.47 -32.43 32.91
N ALA A 823 5.78 -31.47 32.29
CA ALA A 823 6.36 -30.53 31.33
C ALA A 823 6.90 -29.28 32.04
N LEU A 824 8.20 -29.02 31.92
CA LEU A 824 8.87 -27.79 32.36
C LEU A 824 8.14 -26.55 31.84
N ARG A 825 8.00 -25.50 32.67
CA ARG A 825 7.35 -24.22 32.25
C ARG A 825 8.18 -23.52 31.17
N PRO A 826 7.57 -22.73 30.27
CA PRO A 826 8.30 -22.03 29.21
C PRO A 826 9.46 -21.16 29.72
N THR A 827 9.27 -20.47 30.84
CA THR A 827 10.29 -19.61 31.45
C THR A 827 11.46 -20.42 32.01
N ASP A 828 11.21 -21.61 32.56
CA ASP A 828 12.25 -22.49 33.09
C ASP A 828 13.12 -23.04 31.96
N ARG A 829 12.49 -23.40 30.82
CA ARG A 829 13.20 -23.81 29.60
C ARG A 829 14.06 -22.67 29.05
N GLN A 830 13.49 -21.47 28.94
CA GLN A 830 14.22 -20.30 28.43
C GLN A 830 15.38 -19.90 29.35
N ALA A 831 15.22 -20.02 30.66
CA ALA A 831 16.30 -19.77 31.62
C ALA A 831 17.44 -20.78 31.46
N ALA A 832 17.12 -22.07 31.34
CA ALA A 832 18.12 -23.12 31.07
C ALA A 832 18.85 -22.89 29.72
N GLN A 833 18.10 -22.52 28.68
CA GLN A 833 18.66 -22.14 27.39
C GLN A 833 19.57 -20.92 27.48
N ALA A 834 19.18 -19.87 28.21
CA ALA A 834 20.00 -18.67 28.39
C ALA A 834 21.29 -18.95 29.16
N THR A 835 21.24 -19.76 30.23
CA THR A 835 22.45 -20.20 30.96
C THR A 835 23.38 -21.00 30.06
N ALA A 836 22.85 -22.03 29.38
CA ALA A 836 23.67 -22.88 28.51
C ALA A 836 24.26 -22.08 27.33
N ALA A 837 23.46 -21.25 26.65
CA ALA A 837 23.92 -20.44 25.54
C ALA A 837 24.98 -19.43 25.97
N THR A 838 24.80 -18.74 27.09
CA THR A 838 25.77 -17.76 27.61
C THR A 838 27.07 -18.44 28.02
N GLY A 839 26.98 -19.57 28.75
CA GLY A 839 28.17 -20.33 29.17
C GLY A 839 28.96 -20.89 28.00
N ILE A 840 28.30 -21.55 27.04
CA ILE A 840 28.94 -22.10 25.84
C ILE A 840 29.51 -20.98 24.96
N ALA A 841 28.81 -19.86 24.81
CA ALA A 841 29.31 -18.72 24.04
C ALA A 841 30.57 -18.13 24.67
N LEU A 842 30.65 -18.03 26.00
CA LEU A 842 31.85 -17.59 26.70
C LEU A 842 33.00 -18.60 26.54
N LEU A 843 32.73 -19.90 26.66
CA LEU A 843 33.74 -20.95 26.45
C LEU A 843 34.29 -20.97 25.03
N LEU A 844 33.44 -20.78 24.01
CA LEU A 844 33.89 -20.70 22.63
C LEU A 844 34.52 -19.35 22.30
N GLY A 845 34.05 -18.26 22.93
CA GLY A 845 34.63 -16.93 22.80
C GLY A 845 36.06 -16.86 23.36
N SER A 846 36.35 -17.59 24.44
CA SER A 846 37.71 -17.65 25.01
C SER A 846 38.74 -18.27 24.06
N LEU A 847 38.30 -19.13 23.13
CA LEU A 847 39.14 -19.69 22.06
C LEU A 847 39.46 -18.66 20.96
N VAL A 848 38.63 -17.61 20.84
CA VAL A 848 38.81 -16.53 19.88
C VAL A 848 39.74 -15.47 20.46
N SER A 849 39.43 -15.02 21.67
CA SER A 849 40.21 -14.01 22.38
C SER A 849 40.04 -14.22 23.89
N SER A 850 41.16 -14.46 24.57
CA SER A 850 41.21 -14.59 26.02
C SER A 850 40.84 -13.29 26.74
N THR A 851 41.05 -12.14 26.07
CA THR A 851 40.86 -10.80 26.65
C THR A 851 39.44 -10.26 26.47
N HIS A 852 38.71 -10.71 25.44
CA HIS A 852 37.44 -10.08 25.03
C HIS A 852 36.20 -10.99 25.04
N GLN A 853 36.35 -12.29 25.37
CA GLN A 853 35.31 -13.35 25.37
C GLN A 853 33.89 -12.94 25.81
N TYR A 854 33.74 -11.93 26.67
CA TYR A 854 32.47 -11.32 27.08
C TYR A 854 31.59 -10.87 25.91
N TRP A 855 32.15 -10.49 24.76
CA TRP A 855 31.31 -10.04 23.64
C TRP A 855 30.51 -11.16 22.98
N ALA A 856 30.83 -12.43 23.25
CA ALA A 856 30.00 -13.56 22.85
C ALA A 856 28.78 -13.77 23.78
N ALA A 857 28.90 -13.42 25.06
CA ALA A 857 27.85 -13.62 26.07
C ALA A 857 26.60 -12.78 25.81
N MET A 858 26.79 -11.50 25.50
CA MET A 858 25.69 -10.54 25.37
C MET A 858 24.77 -10.86 24.16
N PRO A 859 25.28 -11.16 22.96
CA PRO A 859 24.49 -11.67 21.84
C PRO A 859 23.79 -12.98 22.17
N ALA A 860 24.45 -13.91 22.87
CA ALA A 860 23.84 -15.18 23.27
C ALA A 860 22.62 -14.95 24.18
N PHE A 861 22.78 -14.12 25.21
CA PHE A 861 21.69 -13.77 26.13
C PHE A 861 20.54 -13.00 25.47
N GLN A 862 20.84 -11.96 24.68
CA GLN A 862 19.82 -11.04 24.15
C GLN A 862 18.98 -11.64 23.01
N THR A 863 19.50 -12.65 22.31
CA THR A 863 18.84 -13.26 21.15
C THR A 863 17.96 -14.45 21.54
N ILE A 864 18.27 -15.15 22.64
CA ILE A 864 17.43 -16.21 23.20
C ILE A 864 16.02 -15.68 23.48
N SER A 865 15.02 -16.31 22.86
CA SER A 865 13.64 -15.85 22.79
C SER A 865 12.66 -17.00 23.01
N GLY A 866 11.36 -16.75 22.87
CA GLY A 866 10.33 -17.75 23.17
C GLY A 866 10.25 -18.89 22.15
N SER A 867 10.85 -18.72 20.97
CA SER A 867 10.92 -19.75 19.92
C SER A 867 12.22 -19.71 19.14
N ASP A 868 12.56 -20.84 18.51
CA ASP A 868 13.74 -21.02 17.65
C ASP A 868 13.79 -20.03 16.47
N GLY A 869 12.68 -19.82 15.78
CA GLY A 869 12.58 -18.86 14.67
C GLY A 869 12.77 -17.41 15.12
N GLU A 870 12.20 -17.03 16.27
CA GLU A 870 12.40 -15.70 16.84
C GLU A 870 13.87 -15.47 17.25
N THR A 871 14.50 -16.47 17.88
CA THR A 871 15.92 -16.43 18.22
C THR A 871 16.78 -16.31 16.97
N ARG A 872 16.50 -17.09 15.92
CA ARG A 872 17.21 -16.99 14.63
C ARG A 872 17.15 -15.59 14.05
N VAL A 873 15.96 -15.00 13.99
CA VAL A 873 15.78 -13.64 13.47
C VAL A 873 16.57 -12.62 14.30
N LYS A 874 16.49 -12.67 15.63
CA LYS A 874 17.23 -11.75 16.50
C LYS A 874 18.74 -11.94 16.40
N SER A 875 19.23 -13.18 16.33
CA SER A 875 20.65 -13.48 16.13
C SER A 875 21.18 -12.92 14.81
N ILE A 876 20.46 -13.13 13.71
CA ILE A 876 20.85 -12.56 12.41
C ILE A 876 20.85 -11.03 12.44
N GLN A 877 19.78 -10.42 12.98
CA GLN A 877 19.69 -8.97 13.13
C GLN A 877 20.83 -8.42 13.98
N ARG A 878 21.21 -9.13 15.05
CA ARG A 878 22.34 -8.76 15.92
C ARG A 878 23.67 -8.81 15.17
N ILE A 879 23.94 -9.89 14.46
CA ILE A 879 25.18 -10.06 13.67
C ILE A 879 25.29 -8.94 12.62
N VAL A 880 24.23 -8.72 11.83
CA VAL A 880 24.21 -7.67 10.79
C VAL A 880 24.39 -6.28 11.39
N ALA A 881 23.69 -5.99 12.50
CA ALA A 881 23.81 -4.70 13.19
C ALA A 881 25.23 -4.46 13.72
N THR A 882 25.88 -5.48 14.29
CA THR A 882 27.25 -5.37 14.78
C THR A 882 28.26 -5.18 13.66
N VAL A 883 28.16 -5.94 12.57
CA VAL A 883 29.04 -5.78 11.40
C VAL A 883 28.90 -4.37 10.80
N ALA A 884 27.67 -3.90 10.60
CA ALA A 884 27.43 -2.56 10.06
C ALA A 884 27.91 -1.45 11.00
N ALA A 885 27.63 -1.56 12.32
CA ALA A 885 28.05 -0.57 13.30
C ALA A 885 29.56 -0.50 13.43
N SER A 886 30.23 -1.66 13.56
CA SER A 886 31.68 -1.75 13.63
C SER A 886 32.37 -1.23 12.37
N GLY A 887 31.82 -1.51 11.18
CA GLY A 887 32.34 -0.98 9.92
C GLY A 887 32.25 0.55 9.84
N ILE A 888 31.13 1.13 10.27
CA ILE A 888 30.96 2.60 10.30
C ILE A 888 31.86 3.23 11.36
N ALA A 889 31.90 2.68 12.58
CA ALA A 889 32.74 3.20 13.65
C ALA A 889 34.22 3.24 13.25
N PHE A 890 34.72 2.12 12.73
CA PHE A 890 36.11 1.97 12.31
C PHE A 890 36.45 2.85 11.10
N GLY A 891 35.58 2.89 10.09
CA GLY A 891 35.75 3.76 8.93
C GLY A 891 35.80 5.24 9.33
N LEU A 892 34.96 5.66 10.28
CA LEU A 892 34.94 7.04 10.76
C LEU A 892 36.16 7.36 11.62
N ALA A 893 36.61 6.44 12.48
CA ALA A 893 37.82 6.60 13.30
C ALA A 893 39.08 6.79 12.43
N ILE A 894 39.21 6.02 11.34
CA ILE A 894 40.32 6.18 10.38
C ILE A 894 40.25 7.54 9.68
N VAL A 895 39.10 7.91 9.13
CA VAL A 895 38.95 9.15 8.35
C VAL A 895 39.11 10.39 9.24
N ALA A 896 38.63 10.34 10.48
CA ALA A 896 38.69 11.44 11.44
C ALA A 896 39.99 11.45 12.27
N GLY A 897 40.89 10.47 12.08
CA GLY A 897 42.18 10.41 12.78
C GLY A 897 42.08 10.18 14.30
N HIS A 898 41.03 9.50 14.77
CA HIS A 898 40.75 9.29 16.21
C HIS A 898 40.59 10.61 17.01
N ASP A 899 40.22 11.70 16.34
CA ASP A 899 40.03 13.00 16.98
C ASP A 899 38.77 13.01 17.90
N PRO A 900 38.92 13.32 19.21
CA PRO A 900 37.79 13.42 20.13
C PRO A 900 36.68 14.37 19.67
N LEU A 901 37.00 15.38 18.85
CA LEU A 901 36.03 16.31 18.29
C LEU A 901 34.93 15.61 17.48
N TRP A 902 35.22 14.48 16.83
CA TRP A 902 34.23 13.70 16.07
C TRP A 902 33.62 12.56 16.90
N ALA A 903 34.37 11.99 17.84
CA ALA A 903 33.92 10.87 18.65
C ALA A 903 32.84 11.26 19.67
N TYR A 904 32.95 12.42 20.34
CA TYR A 904 31.94 12.87 21.32
C TYR A 904 30.57 13.17 20.69
N PRO A 905 30.46 13.91 19.57
CA PRO A 905 29.18 14.07 18.88
C PRO A 905 28.58 12.73 18.44
N LEU A 906 29.40 11.80 17.94
CA LEU A 906 28.91 10.49 17.53
C LEU A 906 28.39 9.66 18.71
N LEU A 907 29.01 9.79 19.89
CA LEU A 907 28.55 9.17 21.13
C LEU A 907 27.20 9.77 21.59
N ILE A 908 27.07 11.11 21.57
CA ILE A 908 25.81 11.82 21.87
C ILE A 908 24.69 11.37 20.93
N VAL A 909 24.98 11.32 19.62
CA VAL A 909 24.04 10.85 18.59
C VAL A 909 23.66 9.39 18.83
N SER A 910 24.63 8.54 19.18
CA SER A 910 24.38 7.13 19.51
C SER A 910 23.46 6.99 20.71
N VAL A 911 23.75 7.66 21.84
CA VAL A 911 22.91 7.65 23.05
C VAL A 911 21.48 8.10 22.73
N PHE A 912 21.33 9.19 21.98
CA PHE A 912 20.04 9.69 21.54
C PHE A 912 19.27 8.63 20.74
N PHE A 913 19.89 8.03 19.73
CA PHE A 913 19.22 7.05 18.88
C PHE A 913 18.98 5.70 19.57
N VAL A 914 19.79 5.30 20.55
CA VAL A 914 19.49 4.14 21.43
C VAL A 914 18.15 4.34 22.12
N ALA A 915 17.90 5.53 22.68
CA ALA A 915 16.64 5.84 23.34
C ALA A 915 15.48 6.02 22.34
N PHE A 916 15.73 6.74 21.24
CA PHE A 916 14.72 7.07 20.23
C PHE A 916 14.20 5.83 19.47
N THR A 917 15.08 4.90 19.11
CA THR A 917 14.73 3.73 18.28
C THR A 917 14.23 2.52 19.07
N ARG A 918 14.27 2.58 20.41
CA ARG A 918 13.93 1.47 21.32
C ARG A 918 12.56 0.85 21.04
N SER A 919 11.54 1.68 20.82
CA SER A 919 10.16 1.23 20.54
C SER A 919 9.88 0.98 19.06
N ILE A 920 10.79 1.38 18.17
CA ILE A 920 10.61 1.31 16.71
C ILE A 920 11.24 0.04 16.15
N SER A 921 12.51 -0.19 16.48
CA SER A 921 13.29 -1.28 15.90
C SER A 921 14.34 -1.75 16.90
N PRO A 922 14.16 -2.94 17.49
CA PRO A 922 15.16 -3.55 18.36
C PRO A 922 16.53 -3.70 17.66
N ALA A 923 16.52 -3.96 16.34
CA ALA A 923 17.74 -4.06 15.54
C ALA A 923 18.46 -2.71 15.40
N ALA A 924 17.73 -1.62 15.18
CA ALA A 924 18.32 -0.29 15.12
C ALA A 924 18.87 0.14 16.49
N MET A 925 18.15 -0.15 17.58
CA MET A 925 18.64 0.10 18.94
C MET A 925 19.97 -0.62 19.18
N VAL A 926 20.06 -1.90 18.81
CA VAL A 926 21.28 -2.70 18.94
C VAL A 926 22.44 -2.12 18.10
N PHE A 927 22.16 -1.67 16.87
CA PHE A 927 23.13 -0.99 16.03
C PHE A 927 23.71 0.24 16.74
N TRP A 928 22.86 1.14 17.26
CA TRP A 928 23.30 2.35 17.94
C TRP A 928 24.03 2.07 19.26
N ILE A 929 23.63 1.03 20.02
CA ILE A 929 24.38 0.59 21.21
C ILE A 929 25.79 0.14 20.80
N THR A 930 25.90 -0.63 19.72
CA THR A 930 27.18 -1.17 19.26
C THR A 930 28.09 -0.07 18.72
N LEU A 931 27.53 0.88 17.97
CA LEU A 931 28.22 2.06 17.48
C LEU A 931 28.71 2.93 18.65
N GLY A 932 27.83 3.21 19.63
CA GLY A 932 28.17 3.97 20.83
C GLY A 932 29.29 3.33 21.66
N LEU A 933 29.26 2.00 21.83
CA LEU A 933 30.34 1.26 22.48
C LEU A 933 31.64 1.33 21.67
N ALA A 934 31.60 1.15 20.35
CA ALA A 934 32.80 1.24 19.52
C ALA A 934 33.43 2.65 19.58
N THR A 935 32.63 3.72 19.51
CA THR A 935 33.11 5.09 19.71
C THR A 935 33.62 5.35 21.12
N MET A 936 33.11 4.65 22.12
CA MET A 936 33.63 4.74 23.49
C MET A 936 35.05 4.15 23.56
N TYR A 937 35.31 2.99 22.93
CA TYR A 937 36.65 2.41 22.83
C TYR A 937 37.62 3.30 22.03
N ASP A 938 37.11 4.00 21.02
CA ASP A 938 37.87 5.01 20.25
C ASP A 938 38.34 6.15 21.17
N VAL A 939 37.41 6.75 21.94
CA VAL A 939 37.72 7.81 22.92
C VAL A 939 38.69 7.33 24.00
N MET A 940 38.61 6.05 24.40
CA MET A 940 39.53 5.44 25.36
C MET A 940 40.92 5.12 24.76
N GLY A 941 41.13 5.31 23.46
CA GLY A 941 42.39 5.00 22.78
C GLY A 941 42.69 3.50 22.67
N THR A 942 41.67 2.65 22.80
CA THR A 942 41.80 1.17 22.82
C THR A 942 41.21 0.51 21.58
N LEU A 943 40.66 1.28 20.63
CA LEU A 943 40.12 0.76 19.38
C LEU A 943 41.27 0.32 18.45
N SER A 944 41.34 -0.98 18.16
CA SER A 944 42.28 -1.58 17.20
C SER A 944 41.60 -2.47 16.18
N VAL A 945 42.28 -2.79 15.07
CA VAL A 945 41.79 -3.76 14.06
C VAL A 945 41.43 -5.09 14.73
N GLU A 946 42.26 -5.56 15.65
CA GLU A 946 42.06 -6.81 16.39
C GLU A 946 40.79 -6.75 17.26
N THR A 947 40.55 -5.64 17.96
CA THR A 947 39.34 -5.48 18.78
C THR A 947 38.07 -5.50 17.92
N VAL A 948 38.10 -4.89 16.74
CA VAL A 948 36.95 -4.89 15.82
C VAL A 948 36.69 -6.29 15.25
N GLN A 949 37.75 -7.00 14.86
CA GLN A 949 37.64 -8.38 14.36
C GLN A 949 37.12 -9.34 15.44
N ALA A 950 37.68 -9.27 16.66
CA ALA A 950 37.21 -10.05 17.79
C ALA A 950 35.74 -9.75 18.11
N ARG A 951 35.33 -8.47 18.08
CA ARG A 951 33.94 -8.06 18.29
C ARG A 951 32.97 -8.69 17.27
N MET A 952 33.35 -8.70 15.99
CA MET A 952 32.54 -9.32 14.93
C MET A 952 32.47 -10.84 15.12
N LEU A 953 33.61 -11.49 15.37
CA LEU A 953 33.70 -12.94 15.43
C LEU A 953 33.05 -13.52 16.71
N GLU A 954 33.27 -12.92 17.87
CA GLU A 954 32.62 -13.33 19.11
C GLU A 954 31.10 -13.08 19.08
N THR A 955 30.65 -12.01 18.43
CA THR A 955 29.21 -11.78 18.22
C THR A 955 28.59 -12.84 17.32
N PHE A 956 29.31 -13.26 16.29
CA PHE A 956 28.92 -14.37 15.43
C PHE A 956 28.82 -15.68 16.22
N VAL A 957 29.83 -16.00 17.04
CA VAL A 957 29.84 -17.17 17.93
C VAL A 957 28.62 -17.15 18.85
N GLY A 958 28.38 -16.05 19.58
CA GLY A 958 27.25 -15.92 20.49
C GLY A 958 25.89 -16.07 19.78
N GLY A 959 25.75 -15.47 18.59
CA GLY A 959 24.53 -15.57 17.78
C GLY A 959 24.26 -16.99 17.28
N VAL A 960 25.30 -17.70 16.82
CA VAL A 960 25.21 -19.10 16.37
C VAL A 960 24.91 -20.03 17.54
N VAL A 961 25.61 -19.88 18.67
CA VAL A 961 25.36 -20.67 19.87
C VAL A 961 23.91 -20.51 20.34
N ALA A 962 23.37 -19.29 20.35
CA ALA A 962 21.96 -19.09 20.70
C ALA A 962 20.99 -19.81 19.75
N ILE A 963 21.25 -19.81 18.44
CA ILE A 963 20.45 -20.53 17.45
C ILE A 963 20.51 -22.04 17.73
N VAL A 964 21.71 -22.59 17.91
CA VAL A 964 21.92 -24.02 18.15
C VAL A 964 21.26 -24.45 19.46
N ILE A 965 21.44 -23.70 20.55
CA ILE A 965 20.85 -24.01 21.85
C ILE A 965 19.33 -23.88 21.81
N SER A 966 18.77 -22.88 21.15
CA SER A 966 17.32 -22.73 21.00
C SER A 966 16.70 -23.87 20.16
N ALA A 967 17.45 -24.42 19.20
CA ALA A 967 17.02 -25.53 18.36
C ALA A 967 17.20 -26.93 18.99
N LEU A 968 18.18 -27.11 19.88
CA LEU A 968 18.55 -28.42 20.42
C LEU A 968 18.17 -28.61 21.90
N LEU A 969 18.26 -27.58 22.74
CA LEU A 969 18.04 -27.68 24.18
C LEU A 969 16.60 -27.28 24.53
N LEU A 970 15.74 -28.25 24.85
CA LEU A 970 14.31 -28.04 25.18
C LEU A 970 13.57 -27.19 24.13
N PRO A 971 13.61 -27.55 22.83
CA PRO A 971 13.24 -26.66 21.74
C PRO A 971 11.75 -26.28 21.76
N THR A 972 11.50 -25.01 21.46
CA THR A 972 10.16 -24.46 21.24
C THR A 972 10.03 -24.03 19.78
N ARG A 973 9.59 -24.96 18.93
CA ARG A 973 9.49 -24.72 17.47
C ARG A 973 8.42 -23.67 17.15
N THR A 974 8.78 -22.60 16.43
CA THR A 974 7.84 -21.54 16.01
C THR A 974 6.62 -22.13 15.30
N GLY A 975 6.82 -23.10 14.40
CA GLY A 975 5.73 -23.79 13.70
C GLY A 975 4.71 -24.45 14.64
N SER A 976 5.17 -25.07 15.73
CA SER A 976 4.28 -25.69 16.72
C SER A 976 3.49 -24.66 17.53
N GLN A 977 4.10 -23.52 17.86
CA GLN A 977 3.42 -22.43 18.57
C GLN A 977 2.37 -21.75 17.69
N VAL A 978 2.68 -21.57 16.41
CA VAL A 978 1.75 -21.02 15.42
C VAL A 978 0.59 -21.98 15.19
N ALA A 979 0.84 -23.27 14.99
CA ALA A 979 -0.21 -24.28 14.85
C ALA A 979 -1.12 -24.36 16.10
N ALA A 980 -0.53 -24.31 17.31
CA ALA A 980 -1.30 -24.26 18.55
C ALA A 980 -2.14 -22.98 18.68
N GLY A 981 -1.58 -21.84 18.26
CA GLY A 981 -2.31 -20.57 18.20
C GLY A 981 -3.46 -20.62 17.20
N MET A 982 -3.25 -21.14 15.99
CA MET A 982 -4.29 -21.36 14.99
C MET A 982 -5.38 -22.28 15.52
N THR A 983 -5.02 -23.38 16.19
CA THR A 983 -5.98 -24.31 16.80
C THR A 983 -6.86 -23.61 17.84
N SER A 984 -6.25 -22.77 18.68
CA SER A 984 -6.99 -21.96 19.66
C SER A 984 -7.91 -20.95 18.99
N THR A 985 -7.45 -20.23 17.96
CA THR A 985 -8.26 -19.23 17.25
C THR A 985 -9.43 -19.87 16.53
N VAL A 986 -9.18 -20.97 15.80
CA VAL A 986 -10.22 -21.77 15.13
C VAL A 986 -11.20 -22.35 16.14
N GLY A 987 -10.73 -22.81 17.30
CA GLY A 987 -11.62 -23.31 18.35
C GLY A 987 -12.54 -22.24 18.93
N ARG A 988 -12.06 -21.00 19.08
CA ARG A 988 -12.91 -19.88 19.50
C ARG A 988 -13.89 -19.44 18.40
N ALA A 989 -13.46 -19.45 17.14
CA ALA A 989 -14.34 -19.16 16.00
C ALA A 989 -15.46 -20.21 15.88
N ARG A 990 -15.10 -21.49 16.02
CA ARG A 990 -16.08 -22.59 16.09
C ARG A 990 -17.11 -22.37 17.19
N ALA A 991 -16.66 -21.98 18.40
CA ALA A 991 -17.55 -21.72 19.54
C ALA A 991 -18.45 -20.49 19.33
N LEU A 992 -17.93 -19.40 18.76
CA LEU A 992 -18.76 -18.23 18.46
C LEU A 992 -19.80 -18.54 17.36
N MET A 993 -19.40 -19.23 16.29
CA MET A 993 -20.33 -19.71 15.26
C MET A 993 -21.41 -20.63 15.84
N SER A 994 -21.05 -21.61 16.69
CA SER A 994 -22.03 -22.52 17.31
C SER A 994 -23.04 -21.77 18.17
N ASP A 995 -22.57 -20.80 18.95
CA ASP A 995 -23.44 -20.01 19.83
C ASP A 995 -24.35 -19.07 19.02
N LEU A 996 -23.86 -18.47 17.92
CA LEU A 996 -24.67 -17.65 17.01
C LEU A 996 -25.79 -18.47 16.34
N LEU A 997 -25.50 -19.69 15.91
CA LEU A 997 -26.49 -20.58 15.30
C LEU A 997 -27.45 -21.17 16.36
N ALA A 998 -27.00 -21.40 17.59
CA ALA A 998 -27.87 -21.75 18.72
C ALA A 998 -28.84 -20.59 19.08
N ALA A 999 -28.36 -19.35 19.03
CA ALA A 999 -29.19 -18.17 19.26
C ALA A 999 -30.29 -18.01 18.20
N ARG A 1000 -29.99 -18.28 16.92
CA ARG A 1000 -30.99 -18.30 15.83
C ARG A 1000 -32.06 -19.36 16.02
N ARG A 1001 -31.70 -20.53 16.57
CA ARG A 1001 -32.63 -21.62 16.91
C ARG A 1001 -33.44 -21.37 18.19
N GLY A 1002 -33.16 -20.29 18.91
CA GLY A 1002 -33.84 -19.94 20.17
C GLY A 1002 -33.34 -20.71 21.40
N GLU A 1003 -32.22 -21.42 21.29
CA GLU A 1003 -31.65 -22.24 22.38
C GLU A 1003 -30.89 -21.40 23.41
N GLN A 1004 -30.35 -20.24 23.02
CA GLN A 1004 -29.59 -19.31 23.87
C GLN A 1004 -29.85 -17.86 23.49
N ALA A 1005 -29.74 -16.93 24.46
CA ALA A 1005 -29.81 -15.49 24.18
C ALA A 1005 -28.39 -14.89 24.19
N LEU A 1006 -27.98 -14.29 23.08
CA LEU A 1006 -26.72 -13.56 22.92
C LEU A 1006 -27.03 -12.09 22.67
N THR A 1007 -26.48 -11.20 23.50
CA THR A 1007 -26.64 -9.76 23.27
C THR A 1007 -25.66 -9.28 22.18
N PRO A 1008 -26.01 -8.21 21.42
CA PRO A 1008 -25.10 -7.64 20.43
C PRO A 1008 -23.73 -7.22 20.99
N GLN A 1009 -23.69 -6.82 22.27
CA GLN A 1009 -22.44 -6.46 22.96
C GLN A 1009 -21.55 -7.70 23.21
N GLN A 1010 -22.12 -8.82 23.63
CA GLN A 1010 -21.39 -10.08 23.85
C GLN A 1010 -20.77 -10.60 22.55
N VAL A 1011 -21.50 -10.50 21.43
CA VAL A 1011 -20.98 -10.85 20.10
C VAL A 1011 -19.80 -9.93 19.73
N ALA A 1012 -19.94 -8.62 19.91
CA ALA A 1012 -18.89 -7.66 19.60
C ALA A 1012 -17.64 -7.82 20.50
N GLU A 1013 -17.79 -8.26 21.75
CA GLU A 1013 -16.67 -8.57 22.64
C GLU A 1013 -15.90 -9.81 22.22
N ARG A 1014 -16.61 -10.89 21.89
CA ARG A 1014 -15.99 -12.13 21.37
C ARG A 1014 -15.29 -11.92 20.03
N GLU A 1015 -15.88 -11.12 19.13
CA GLU A 1015 -15.23 -10.70 17.89
C GLU A 1015 -13.94 -9.92 18.14
N ARG A 1016 -13.94 -9.01 19.14
CA ARG A 1016 -12.75 -8.24 19.53
C ARG A 1016 -11.65 -9.15 20.10
N GLU A 1017 -12.02 -10.13 20.93
CA GLU A 1017 -11.08 -11.12 21.45
C GLU A 1017 -10.46 -11.96 20.35
N LEU A 1018 -11.28 -12.46 19.41
CA LEU A 1018 -10.84 -13.23 18.26
C LEU A 1018 -9.86 -12.45 17.38
N ALA A 1019 -10.19 -11.18 17.06
CA ALA A 1019 -9.29 -10.29 16.32
C ALA A 1019 -7.97 -10.02 17.08
N GLY A 1020 -8.05 -9.84 18.41
CA GLY A 1020 -6.87 -9.72 19.27
C GLY A 1020 -5.98 -10.96 19.24
N GLN A 1021 -6.59 -12.15 19.28
CA GLN A 1021 -5.85 -13.41 19.19
C GLN A 1021 -5.19 -13.59 17.83
N LEU A 1022 -5.89 -13.30 16.74
CA LEU A 1022 -5.31 -13.40 15.40
C LEU A 1022 -4.09 -12.46 15.25
N ARG A 1023 -4.19 -11.21 15.71
CA ARG A 1023 -3.03 -10.30 15.72
C ARG A 1023 -1.87 -10.86 16.53
N SER A 1024 -2.14 -11.44 17.69
CA SER A 1024 -1.10 -12.09 18.50
C SER A 1024 -0.46 -13.29 17.78
N LEU A 1025 -1.25 -14.02 17.00
CA LEU A 1025 -0.78 -15.14 16.18
C LEU A 1025 0.10 -14.64 15.02
N GLU A 1026 -0.28 -13.56 14.34
CA GLU A 1026 0.52 -12.96 13.27
C GLU A 1026 1.89 -12.47 13.76
N MET A 1027 1.92 -11.84 14.94
CA MET A 1027 3.18 -11.44 15.58
C MET A 1027 4.07 -12.66 15.88
N ARG A 1028 3.48 -13.77 16.35
CA ARG A 1028 4.21 -15.03 16.58
C ARG A 1028 4.66 -15.71 15.29
N ALA A 1029 3.88 -15.56 14.20
CA ALA A 1029 4.19 -16.10 12.90
C ALA A 1029 5.22 -15.26 12.11
N ALA A 1030 5.57 -14.07 12.59
CA ALA A 1030 6.50 -13.16 11.91
C ALA A 1030 7.83 -13.80 11.45
N PRO A 1031 8.46 -14.72 12.20
CA PRO A 1031 9.64 -15.45 11.71
C PRO A 1031 9.35 -16.30 10.47
N LEU A 1032 8.25 -17.07 10.46
CA LEU A 1032 7.86 -17.94 9.34
C LEU A 1032 7.45 -17.14 8.10
N ARG A 1033 6.89 -15.94 8.29
CA ARG A 1033 6.50 -15.04 7.19
C ARG A 1033 7.72 -14.56 6.37
N ARG A 1034 8.91 -14.56 6.98
CA ARG A 1034 10.18 -14.17 6.34
C ARG A 1034 10.88 -15.32 5.64
N ASP A 1035 10.44 -16.57 5.82
CA ASP A 1035 11.08 -17.72 5.19
C ASP A 1035 10.79 -17.79 3.67
N PRO A 1036 11.75 -18.27 2.86
CA PRO A 1036 11.52 -18.52 1.45
C PRO A 1036 10.36 -19.50 1.24
N GLY A 1037 9.31 -19.07 0.55
CA GLY A 1037 8.11 -19.87 0.31
C GLY A 1037 6.89 -19.48 1.15
N SER A 1038 6.97 -18.46 2.00
CA SER A 1038 5.82 -17.94 2.76
C SER A 1038 4.63 -17.53 1.88
N LEU A 1039 4.89 -17.12 0.63
CA LEU A 1039 3.92 -16.69 -0.38
C LEU A 1039 3.41 -17.81 -1.28
N ARG A 1040 3.82 -19.06 -1.06
CA ARG A 1040 3.26 -20.20 -1.80
C ARG A 1040 1.81 -20.44 -1.37
N THR A 1041 1.07 -21.20 -2.17
CA THR A 1041 -0.31 -21.60 -1.87
C THR A 1041 -0.42 -22.44 -0.59
N ASP A 1042 0.64 -23.19 -0.26
CA ASP A 1042 0.83 -23.94 0.99
C ASP A 1042 1.60 -23.14 2.07
N GLY A 1043 1.84 -21.85 1.83
CA GLY A 1043 2.64 -20.98 2.70
C GLY A 1043 1.84 -20.35 3.85
N ILE A 1044 2.55 -19.88 4.87
CA ILE A 1044 1.95 -19.25 6.07
C ILE A 1044 1.09 -18.02 5.75
N GLU A 1045 1.39 -17.28 4.66
CA GLU A 1045 0.58 -16.12 4.26
C GLU A 1045 -0.78 -16.55 3.71
N ALA A 1046 -0.85 -17.66 2.95
CA ALA A 1046 -2.12 -18.20 2.47
C ALA A 1046 -2.98 -18.67 3.65
N GLN A 1047 -2.37 -19.34 4.62
CA GLN A 1047 -3.02 -19.80 5.85
C GLN A 1047 -3.56 -18.63 6.69
N LEU A 1048 -2.76 -17.59 6.92
CA LEU A 1048 -3.20 -16.40 7.65
C LEU A 1048 -4.30 -15.63 6.89
N THR A 1049 -4.22 -15.57 5.56
CA THR A 1049 -5.26 -14.94 4.72
C THR A 1049 -6.57 -15.70 4.80
N ALA A 1050 -6.53 -17.03 4.71
CA ALA A 1050 -7.72 -17.86 4.84
C ALA A 1050 -8.32 -17.73 6.25
N LEU A 1051 -7.50 -17.70 7.30
CA LEU A 1051 -7.96 -17.46 8.68
C LEU A 1051 -8.60 -16.07 8.86
N TRP A 1052 -8.07 -15.03 8.22
CA TRP A 1052 -8.71 -13.71 8.17
C TRP A 1052 -10.07 -13.75 7.49
N SER A 1053 -10.20 -14.49 6.39
CA SER A 1053 -11.47 -14.63 5.69
C SER A 1053 -12.52 -15.38 6.53
N VAL A 1054 -12.11 -16.39 7.31
CA VAL A 1054 -12.98 -17.07 8.28
C VAL A 1054 -13.55 -16.05 9.27
N LEU A 1055 -12.71 -15.18 9.84
CA LEU A 1055 -13.13 -14.16 10.81
C LEU A 1055 -14.03 -13.08 10.19
N ASP A 1056 -13.74 -12.62 8.97
CA ASP A 1056 -14.59 -11.64 8.29
C ASP A 1056 -15.99 -12.20 8.00
N TYR A 1057 -16.06 -13.44 7.49
CA TYR A 1057 -17.35 -14.08 7.22
C TYR A 1057 -18.11 -14.44 8.50
N GLU A 1058 -17.42 -14.87 9.56
CA GLU A 1058 -18.01 -15.11 10.87
C GLU A 1058 -18.63 -13.83 11.45
N ARG A 1059 -17.92 -12.71 11.33
CA ARG A 1059 -18.41 -11.40 11.77
C ARG A 1059 -19.61 -10.91 10.96
N ARG A 1060 -19.58 -11.07 9.64
CA ARG A 1060 -20.72 -10.73 8.78
C ARG A 1060 -21.92 -11.60 9.10
N LEU A 1061 -21.69 -12.89 9.33
CA LEU A 1061 -22.71 -13.85 9.76
C LEU A 1061 -23.33 -13.42 11.10
N GLY A 1062 -22.52 -13.05 12.11
CA GLY A 1062 -23.00 -12.56 13.39
C GLY A 1062 -23.91 -11.32 13.25
N ARG A 1063 -23.51 -10.35 12.43
CA ARG A 1063 -24.33 -9.15 12.17
C ARG A 1063 -25.64 -9.47 11.45
N SER A 1064 -25.64 -10.42 10.52
CA SER A 1064 -26.84 -10.85 9.80
C SER A 1064 -27.79 -11.61 10.73
N LEU A 1065 -27.27 -12.53 11.54
CA LEU A 1065 -28.06 -13.35 12.46
C LEU A 1065 -28.66 -12.55 13.62
N VAL A 1066 -27.95 -11.58 14.18
CA VAL A 1066 -28.46 -10.73 15.28
C VAL A 1066 -29.68 -9.89 14.87
N ARG A 1067 -29.85 -9.61 13.57
CA ARG A 1067 -30.98 -8.82 13.04
C ARG A 1067 -32.20 -9.67 12.69
N LEU A 1068 -32.06 -10.99 12.67
CA LEU A 1068 -33.14 -11.89 12.29
C LEU A 1068 -33.98 -12.25 13.52
N PRO A 1069 -35.32 -12.41 13.36
CA PRO A 1069 -36.18 -13.03 14.37
C PRO A 1069 -35.69 -14.44 14.75
N ARG A 1070 -36.34 -15.12 15.70
CA ARG A 1070 -36.08 -16.56 15.93
C ARG A 1070 -36.63 -17.40 14.78
N ALA A 1071 -36.17 -18.63 14.63
CA ALA A 1071 -36.73 -19.52 13.61
C ALA A 1071 -38.20 -19.81 13.95
N ASP A 1072 -39.12 -19.43 13.05
CA ASP A 1072 -40.56 -19.44 13.34
C ASP A 1072 -41.25 -20.75 12.90
N SER A 1073 -40.61 -21.55 12.03
CA SER A 1073 -41.14 -22.82 11.50
C SER A 1073 -40.27 -24.02 11.87
N PRO A 1074 -40.84 -25.18 12.22
CA PRO A 1074 -40.07 -26.41 12.48
C PRO A 1074 -39.21 -26.85 11.28
N ALA A 1075 -39.61 -26.51 10.05
CA ALA A 1075 -38.80 -26.78 8.85
C ALA A 1075 -37.56 -25.86 8.75
N ASP A 1076 -37.70 -24.59 9.13
CA ASP A 1076 -36.61 -23.62 9.18
C ASP A 1076 -35.61 -24.01 10.29
N THR A 1077 -36.10 -24.38 11.47
CA THR A 1077 -35.27 -24.89 12.57
C THR A 1077 -34.49 -26.16 12.19
N ALA A 1078 -35.11 -27.09 11.45
CA ALA A 1078 -34.45 -28.30 10.95
C ALA A 1078 -33.38 -28.02 9.87
N GLN A 1079 -33.57 -26.97 9.06
CA GLN A 1079 -32.59 -26.52 8.08
C GLN A 1079 -31.37 -25.90 8.77
N TRP A 1080 -31.57 -24.99 9.73
CA TRP A 1080 -30.49 -24.37 10.48
C TRP A 1080 -29.73 -25.36 11.37
N SER A 1081 -30.39 -26.39 11.91
CA SER A 1081 -29.70 -27.45 12.67
C SER A 1081 -28.80 -28.30 11.78
N ARG A 1082 -29.25 -28.66 10.56
CA ARG A 1082 -28.41 -29.34 9.57
C ARG A 1082 -27.19 -28.48 9.18
N LEU A 1083 -27.39 -27.21 8.87
CA LEU A 1083 -26.30 -26.30 8.50
C LEU A 1083 -25.32 -26.06 9.66
N ALA A 1084 -25.80 -25.99 10.90
CA ALA A 1084 -24.97 -25.90 12.08
C ALA A 1084 -24.09 -27.15 12.25
N GLN A 1085 -24.66 -28.34 12.07
CA GLN A 1085 -23.92 -29.60 12.16
C GLN A 1085 -22.86 -29.74 11.06
N MET A 1086 -23.19 -29.40 9.82
CA MET A 1086 -22.23 -29.44 8.70
C MET A 1086 -21.07 -28.45 8.89
N SER A 1087 -21.39 -27.24 9.38
CA SER A 1087 -20.36 -26.23 9.66
C SER A 1087 -19.48 -26.67 10.83
N ASP A 1088 -20.08 -27.23 11.89
CA ASP A 1088 -19.34 -27.76 13.04
C ASP A 1088 -18.40 -28.91 12.67
N ASP A 1089 -18.85 -29.83 11.81
CA ASP A 1089 -18.02 -30.91 11.23
C ASP A 1089 -16.84 -30.35 10.43
N ASN A 1090 -17.05 -29.32 9.59
CA ASN A 1090 -15.97 -28.68 8.82
C ASN A 1090 -14.94 -27.95 9.71
N PHE A 1091 -15.39 -27.26 10.77
CA PHE A 1091 -14.48 -26.68 11.76
C PHE A 1091 -13.74 -27.76 12.58
N ALA A 1092 -14.39 -28.90 12.87
CA ALA A 1092 -13.74 -30.04 13.50
C ALA A 1092 -12.64 -30.64 12.61
N ALA A 1093 -12.93 -30.83 11.32
CA ALA A 1093 -11.98 -31.27 10.32
C ALA A 1093 -10.75 -30.35 10.25
N LEU A 1094 -10.96 -29.03 10.27
CA LEU A 1094 -9.87 -28.06 10.30
C LEU A 1094 -9.01 -28.21 11.58
N GLN A 1095 -9.63 -28.43 12.74
CA GLN A 1095 -8.89 -28.68 13.99
C GLN A 1095 -8.11 -30.00 13.96
N GLU A 1096 -8.63 -31.04 13.33
CA GLU A 1096 -7.94 -32.32 13.13
C GLU A 1096 -6.72 -32.16 12.20
N VAL A 1097 -6.90 -31.45 11.09
CA VAL A 1097 -5.82 -31.14 10.13
C VAL A 1097 -4.72 -30.29 10.77
N LEU A 1098 -5.08 -29.28 11.57
CA LEU A 1098 -4.12 -28.48 12.34
C LEU A 1098 -3.30 -29.29 13.37
N ARG A 1099 -3.87 -30.39 13.89
CA ARG A 1099 -3.16 -31.34 14.76
C ARG A 1099 -2.35 -32.39 13.99
N GLY A 1100 -2.42 -32.38 12.65
CA GLY A 1100 -1.74 -33.34 11.78
C GLY A 1100 -2.51 -34.65 11.53
N ALA A 1101 -3.77 -34.73 11.95
CA ALA A 1101 -4.64 -35.88 11.67
C ALA A 1101 -5.32 -35.75 10.29
N LEU A 1102 -5.90 -36.86 9.80
CA LEU A 1102 -6.83 -36.83 8.66
C LEU A 1102 -8.23 -36.47 9.17
N PRO A 1103 -9.01 -35.67 8.43
CA PRO A 1103 -10.35 -35.30 8.84
C PRO A 1103 -11.28 -36.51 8.87
N SER A 1104 -12.07 -36.65 9.94
CA SER A 1104 -13.01 -37.75 10.14
C SER A 1104 -14.31 -37.56 9.34
N ARG A 1105 -14.78 -36.33 9.20
CA ARG A 1105 -15.93 -35.92 8.38
C ARG A 1105 -15.62 -34.58 7.72
N LEU A 1106 -15.90 -34.46 6.43
CA LEU A 1106 -15.69 -33.25 5.66
C LEU A 1106 -16.87 -33.08 4.68
N HIS A 1107 -17.56 -31.95 4.74
CA HIS A 1107 -18.71 -31.67 3.87
C HIS A 1107 -18.29 -30.70 2.77
N PRO A 1108 -18.23 -31.13 1.49
CA PRO A 1108 -17.93 -30.26 0.36
C PRO A 1108 -19.00 -29.18 0.17
N LEU A 1109 -18.63 -28.11 -0.56
CA LEU A 1109 -19.50 -26.96 -0.83
C LEU A 1109 -20.81 -27.33 -1.54
N ALA A 1110 -20.83 -28.42 -2.31
CA ALA A 1110 -22.03 -28.92 -2.98
C ALA A 1110 -23.10 -29.39 -1.99
N ASP A 1111 -22.70 -29.94 -0.84
CA ASP A 1111 -23.64 -30.41 0.19
C ASP A 1111 -24.19 -29.24 1.02
N LEU A 1112 -23.43 -28.13 1.08
CA LEU A 1112 -23.85 -26.85 1.65
C LEU A 1112 -24.68 -26.01 0.66
N ALA A 1113 -24.77 -26.41 -0.61
CA ALA A 1113 -25.40 -25.62 -1.67
C ALA A 1113 -26.92 -25.52 -1.44
N LEU A 1114 -27.32 -24.39 -0.88
CA LEU A 1114 -28.70 -23.94 -0.91
C LEU A 1114 -28.98 -23.38 -2.29
N ASN A 1115 -30.04 -23.83 -2.95
CA ASN A 1115 -30.56 -23.20 -4.17
C ASN A 1115 -30.67 -21.69 -3.91
N PRO A 1116 -29.84 -20.82 -4.53
CA PRO A 1116 -29.90 -19.37 -4.31
C PRO A 1116 -31.16 -18.71 -4.90
N GLY A 1117 -32.14 -19.52 -5.32
CA GLY A 1117 -33.26 -19.13 -6.17
C GLY A 1117 -34.53 -18.68 -5.46
N THR A 1118 -34.59 -18.72 -4.12
CA THR A 1118 -35.86 -18.42 -3.42
C THR A 1118 -35.63 -17.54 -2.20
N GLY A 1119 -35.69 -16.22 -2.41
CA GLY A 1119 -35.93 -15.24 -1.34
C GLY A 1119 -34.92 -14.11 -1.30
N GLU A 1120 -35.35 -12.91 -1.68
CA GLU A 1120 -34.72 -11.68 -1.23
C GLU A 1120 -35.05 -11.46 0.25
N GLY A 1121 -34.04 -11.34 1.09
CA GLY A 1121 -34.24 -11.06 2.51
C GLY A 1121 -33.01 -11.28 3.38
N PRO A 1122 -33.02 -10.76 4.63
CA PRO A 1122 -31.89 -10.85 5.56
C PRO A 1122 -31.48 -12.29 5.91
N ALA A 1123 -32.37 -13.27 5.73
CA ALA A 1123 -32.08 -14.69 5.93
C ALA A 1123 -31.21 -15.27 4.80
N ALA A 1124 -31.46 -14.88 3.54
CA ALA A 1124 -30.63 -15.30 2.40
C ALA A 1124 -29.20 -14.76 2.52
N ASP A 1125 -29.05 -13.51 2.98
CA ASP A 1125 -27.74 -12.93 3.27
C ASP A 1125 -26.97 -13.72 4.33
N ALA A 1126 -27.62 -14.12 5.43
CA ALA A 1126 -27.00 -14.95 6.47
C ALA A 1126 -26.52 -16.30 5.92
N LEU A 1127 -27.33 -16.95 5.07
CA LEU A 1127 -26.98 -18.22 4.42
C LEU A 1127 -25.80 -18.08 3.45
N ILE A 1128 -25.72 -16.98 2.70
CA ILE A 1128 -24.56 -16.66 1.85
C ILE A 1128 -23.30 -16.48 2.71
N GLN A 1129 -23.37 -15.75 3.83
CA GLN A 1129 -22.22 -15.57 4.71
C GLN A 1129 -21.76 -16.91 5.32
N LEU A 1130 -22.71 -17.76 5.74
CA LEU A 1130 -22.39 -19.09 6.27
C LEU A 1130 -21.72 -20.00 5.22
N THR A 1131 -22.17 -19.93 3.97
CA THR A 1131 -21.57 -20.68 2.86
C THR A 1131 -20.14 -20.22 2.58
N ARG A 1132 -19.92 -18.89 2.58
CA ARG A 1132 -18.59 -18.30 2.40
C ARG A 1132 -17.65 -18.59 3.58
N LEU A 1133 -18.17 -18.62 4.81
CA LEU A 1133 -17.42 -19.04 5.98
C LEU A 1133 -16.89 -20.47 5.81
N ASN A 1134 -17.76 -21.41 5.41
CA ASN A 1134 -17.35 -22.78 5.14
C ASN A 1134 -16.37 -22.89 3.96
N GLN A 1135 -16.55 -22.10 2.90
CA GLN A 1135 -15.58 -22.01 1.80
C GLN A 1135 -14.19 -21.61 2.29
N SER A 1136 -14.11 -20.63 3.18
CA SER A 1136 -12.85 -20.17 3.78
C SER A 1136 -12.21 -21.22 4.69
N VAL A 1137 -13.02 -21.99 5.44
CA VAL A 1137 -12.55 -23.12 6.24
C VAL A 1137 -11.94 -24.21 5.36
N LEU A 1138 -12.61 -24.58 4.27
CA LEU A 1138 -12.10 -25.57 3.31
C LEU A 1138 -10.83 -25.08 2.60
N ALA A 1139 -10.76 -23.81 2.20
CA ALA A 1139 -9.56 -23.21 1.64
C ALA A 1139 -8.38 -23.23 2.63
N LEU A 1140 -8.66 -23.01 3.92
CA LEU A 1140 -7.66 -23.11 4.98
C LEU A 1140 -7.16 -24.55 5.13
N ILE A 1141 -8.05 -25.55 5.12
CA ILE A 1141 -7.69 -26.98 5.14
C ILE A 1141 -6.75 -27.30 3.98
N GLU A 1142 -7.11 -26.90 2.76
CA GLU A 1142 -6.32 -27.14 1.55
C GLU A 1142 -4.95 -26.44 1.59
N SER A 1143 -4.87 -25.24 2.19
CA SER A 1143 -3.60 -24.53 2.38
C SER A 1143 -2.68 -25.15 3.45
N ILE A 1144 -3.25 -25.88 4.43
CA ILE A 1144 -2.49 -26.57 5.47
C ILE A 1144 -2.05 -27.95 4.97
N ARG A 1145 -2.93 -28.65 4.26
CA ARG A 1145 -2.71 -29.99 3.72
C ARG A 1145 -3.34 -30.09 2.31
N PRO A 1146 -2.57 -29.82 1.24
CA PRO A 1146 -3.06 -29.90 -0.12
C PRO A 1146 -3.53 -31.32 -0.49
N GLY A 1147 -4.58 -31.42 -1.28
CA GLY A 1147 -5.22 -32.68 -1.69
C GLY A 1147 -6.15 -33.28 -0.64
N THR A 1148 -6.61 -32.48 0.34
CA THR A 1148 -7.57 -32.96 1.35
C THR A 1148 -9.01 -32.68 0.93
N VAL A 1149 -9.24 -31.65 0.09
CA VAL A 1149 -10.60 -31.20 -0.25
C VAL A 1149 -11.13 -31.76 -1.58
N ASP A 1150 -10.26 -32.18 -2.52
CA ASP A 1150 -10.52 -32.65 -3.91
C ASP A 1150 -11.57 -31.88 -4.76
N PRO A 1151 -11.31 -31.61 -6.06
CA PRO A 1151 -12.17 -30.77 -6.89
C PRO A 1151 -13.44 -31.49 -7.37
N PRO A 1152 -14.51 -30.76 -7.71
CA PRO A 1152 -15.70 -31.33 -8.30
C PRO A 1152 -15.39 -31.63 -9.77
N ASP A 1153 -14.96 -32.85 -10.09
CA ASP A 1153 -15.25 -33.50 -11.36
C ASP A 1153 -14.95 -35.00 -11.25
N GLY A 1154 -15.98 -35.81 -11.44
CA GLY A 1154 -15.91 -37.26 -11.32
C GLY A 1154 -14.94 -37.88 -12.32
N THR A 1155 -13.73 -38.20 -11.87
CA THR A 1155 -12.93 -39.28 -12.45
C THR A 1155 -12.24 -40.03 -11.33
N THR A 1156 -12.78 -41.21 -11.01
CA THR A 1156 -12.15 -42.22 -10.18
C THR A 1156 -10.85 -42.67 -10.84
N ALA A 1157 -9.71 -42.15 -10.39
CA ALA A 1157 -8.42 -42.79 -10.55
C ALA A 1157 -7.96 -43.29 -9.18
N GLN A 1158 -7.97 -44.62 -8.99
CA GLN A 1158 -7.33 -45.28 -7.87
C GLN A 1158 -5.87 -44.81 -7.77
N VAL A 1159 -5.52 -44.13 -6.68
CA VAL A 1159 -4.12 -43.86 -6.35
C VAL A 1159 -3.54 -45.10 -5.67
N PRO A 1160 -2.49 -45.75 -6.21
CA PRO A 1160 -1.84 -46.85 -5.52
C PRO A 1160 -1.06 -46.32 -4.32
N ALA A 1161 -1.20 -47.02 -3.20
CA ALA A 1161 -0.58 -46.73 -1.92
C ALA A 1161 0.95 -46.94 -1.94
N ASP A 1162 1.74 -46.04 -2.55
CA ASP A 1162 3.20 -46.09 -2.36
C ASP A 1162 3.98 -44.77 -2.59
N ILE A 1163 3.51 -43.63 -2.05
CA ILE A 1163 4.32 -42.39 -2.01
C ILE A 1163 4.44 -41.86 -0.57
N GLY A 1164 4.66 -42.79 0.38
CA GLY A 1164 4.79 -42.47 1.81
C GLY A 1164 6.21 -42.54 2.39
N ARG A 1165 7.18 -43.18 1.71
CA ARG A 1165 8.45 -43.58 2.37
C ARG A 1165 9.74 -42.83 2.00
N ARG A 1166 9.77 -41.93 1.00
CA ARG A 1166 11.05 -41.31 0.56
C ARG A 1166 11.33 -39.86 1.02
N ARG A 1167 10.54 -39.26 1.91
CA ARG A 1167 10.78 -37.87 2.38
C ARG A 1167 11.20 -37.70 3.86
N ARG A 1168 11.59 -38.78 4.54
CA ARG A 1168 12.12 -38.71 5.92
C ARG A 1168 13.65 -38.71 6.04
N ALA A 1169 14.39 -38.70 4.93
CA ALA A 1169 15.85 -38.72 4.92
C ALA A 1169 16.44 -37.56 4.11
N SER A 1170 16.05 -36.32 4.42
CA SER A 1170 16.85 -35.09 4.16
C SER A 1170 16.00 -33.86 4.50
N ARG A 1171 15.95 -33.44 5.77
CA ARG A 1171 15.71 -32.05 6.20
C ARG A 1171 15.81 -31.92 7.70
#